data_AF-A0AA50CNF4-F1
#
_entry.id   AF-A0AA50CNF4-F1
#
_cell.length_a   1.000
_cell.length_b   1.000
_cell.length_c   1.000
_cell.angle_alpha   90.00
_cell.angle_beta   90.00
_cell.angle_gamma   90.00
#
_symmetry.space_group_name_H-M   'P 1'
#
loop_
_entity.id
_entity.type
_entity.pdbx_description
1 polymer ?
#
loop_
_entity_poly.entity_id
_entity_poly.type
_entity_poly.pdbx_seq_one_letter_code
_entity_poly.pdbx_strand_id
1 'polypeptide(L)'
;MEDSTISNRPELSELFPLPYAHWYAASLFADVGRPAREILSRLGIDAARWQNCNNRYGQLHFANTGWVAGAYAREGLPEPEQDRALFDHLTEHDGIDLPVPEPFSMRRELGTLRRAVEANPRIGPFADVDWVAHYICERRFPVIRYVHDGSHVCVDGAPIADRKGVPLAGLDPLTFRQLGDRWFCDAKRVYGQGETPTKIFWFVARGADPESFTVLNERYGADKAAGFYITNLRLPMAEPGTFEIVSYYYGRGQKPGIHVDESHYAKDSRKVYAYGVEIKGADAPSFHAIGDEGRYFADRNRIYWENRPIPEADRQSFTCASEAGQYCAYDKDRPFSRGEPKSVSAEFEHWSPYFESHPELTGTWWHREKARRERGAADAAEPVPMGGPYFSDGSRVLVRPARPRDGAWVSLDHFDHDSLRHIVDVFAEDRHGLRYFEPGMERYGCSPVKGADAASFERVSGPWFRDRRQAYYFDSTAPMPALVIVKADLKSFEVLGGAYARDAKGLIVEGVRKRGIDDPDAVEALGCTFARMGETLLYRGKPVTRPGKVDPATARGVHEQLLIDAEGHMLFGGSYRKPLPGIDPATLTFLNRIFAADARHVYALTDSGLVACPEVDRTRVHMLGHYAVHVGDVKFQVVSGRVQQFPLEEQV
;
A
#
# COMPACT_ATOMS: atom_id res chain seq x y z
N MET A 1 35.41 -54.19 25.99
CA MET A 1 34.47 -53.12 25.59
C MET A 1 35.15 -52.37 24.47
N GLU A 2 35.09 -52.94 23.27
CA GLU A 2 35.47 -52.27 22.03
C GLU A 2 34.16 -51.74 21.46
N ASP A 3 34.07 -50.42 21.38
CA ASP A 3 32.86 -49.70 21.01
C ASP A 3 32.65 -49.82 19.51
N SER A 4 31.80 -50.76 19.15
CA SER A 4 31.20 -50.94 17.84
C SER A 4 30.25 -49.78 17.55
N THR A 5 30.77 -48.68 17.02
CA THR A 5 30.00 -47.70 16.25
C THR A 5 30.59 -47.65 14.84
N ILE A 6 30.25 -48.67 14.04
CA ILE A 6 30.37 -48.58 12.58
C ILE A 6 29.38 -47.48 12.17
N SER A 7 29.93 -46.28 11.99
CA SER A 7 29.24 -45.15 11.36
C SER A 7 28.73 -45.63 10.02
N ASN A 8 27.40 -45.70 9.88
CA ASN A 8 26.69 -46.09 8.67
C ASN A 8 26.80 -44.94 7.66
N ARG A 9 28.02 -44.63 7.20
CA ARG A 9 28.29 -43.57 6.23
C ARG A 9 27.70 -44.04 4.88
N PRO A 10 26.74 -43.31 4.30
CA PRO A 10 26.24 -43.65 2.97
C PRO A 10 27.41 -43.66 1.98
N GLU A 11 27.41 -44.61 1.02
CA GLU A 11 28.50 -44.70 0.05
C GLU A 11 28.59 -43.40 -0.78
N LEU A 12 29.77 -42.79 -0.82
CA LEU A 12 30.00 -41.54 -1.58
C LEU A 12 29.70 -41.70 -3.07
N SER A 13 29.83 -42.90 -3.63
CA SER A 13 29.47 -43.29 -5.00
C SER A 13 27.96 -43.23 -5.29
N GLU A 14 27.11 -43.41 -4.28
CA GLU A 14 25.66 -43.25 -4.41
C GLU A 14 25.26 -41.77 -4.38
N LEU A 15 25.88 -41.00 -3.49
CA LEU A 15 25.56 -39.59 -3.27
C LEU A 15 26.19 -38.66 -4.32
N PHE A 16 27.41 -38.95 -4.72
CA PHE A 16 28.23 -38.23 -5.68
C PHE A 16 28.70 -39.20 -6.78
N PRO A 17 27.81 -39.57 -7.71
CA PRO A 17 28.08 -40.61 -8.70
C PRO A 17 29.02 -40.17 -9.85
N LEU A 18 29.41 -38.89 -9.88
CA LEU A 18 30.20 -38.29 -10.94
C LEU A 18 31.39 -37.50 -10.35
N PRO A 19 32.52 -37.42 -11.07
CA PRO A 19 33.51 -36.38 -10.80
C PRO A 19 32.85 -35.00 -10.90
N TYR A 20 33.21 -34.10 -9.99
CA TYR A 20 32.63 -32.76 -9.89
C TYR A 20 32.78 -31.98 -11.20
N ALA A 21 33.94 -32.09 -11.86
CA ALA A 21 34.19 -31.42 -13.14
C ALA A 21 33.23 -31.88 -14.24
N HIS A 22 32.95 -33.19 -14.31
CA HIS A 22 32.02 -33.75 -15.30
C HIS A 22 30.58 -33.31 -15.04
N TRP A 23 30.15 -33.31 -13.77
CA TRP A 23 28.84 -32.77 -13.37
C TRP A 23 28.71 -31.28 -13.71
N TYR A 24 29.76 -30.50 -13.45
CA TYR A 24 29.74 -29.06 -13.70
C TYR A 24 29.75 -28.74 -15.19
N ALA A 25 30.55 -29.45 -16.00
CA ALA A 25 30.53 -29.36 -17.46
C ALA A 25 29.14 -29.69 -18.03
N ALA A 26 28.52 -30.78 -17.54
CA ALA A 26 27.16 -31.15 -17.91
C ALA A 26 26.14 -30.06 -17.57
N SER A 27 26.30 -29.41 -16.42
CA SER A 27 25.45 -28.29 -16.00
C SER A 27 25.59 -27.10 -16.94
N LEU A 28 26.80 -26.74 -17.39
CA LEU A 28 27.00 -25.68 -18.38
C LEU A 28 26.33 -25.99 -19.73
N PHE A 29 26.40 -27.24 -20.19
CA PHE A 29 25.69 -27.67 -21.40
C PHE A 29 24.17 -27.65 -21.22
N ALA A 30 23.66 -28.02 -20.04
CA ALA A 30 22.25 -27.88 -19.72
C ALA A 30 21.81 -26.42 -19.72
N ASP A 31 22.63 -25.51 -19.18
CA ASP A 31 22.33 -24.07 -19.08
C ASP A 31 22.24 -23.38 -20.44
N VAL A 32 22.93 -23.89 -21.48
CA VAL A 32 22.75 -23.44 -22.88
C VAL A 32 21.61 -24.17 -23.61
N GLY A 33 20.87 -25.05 -22.93
CA GLY A 33 19.68 -25.71 -23.48
C GLY A 33 19.94 -27.02 -24.22
N ARG A 34 21.08 -27.69 -23.98
CA ARG A 34 21.31 -29.01 -24.57
C ARG A 34 20.32 -30.04 -24.01
N PRO A 35 19.79 -30.95 -24.85
CA PRO A 35 18.79 -31.92 -24.39
C PRO A 35 19.33 -32.79 -23.25
N ALA A 36 18.62 -32.84 -22.12
CA ALA A 36 19.02 -33.61 -20.95
C ALA A 36 19.31 -35.08 -21.29
N ARG A 37 18.53 -35.69 -22.20
CA ARG A 37 18.77 -37.07 -22.65
C ARG A 37 20.17 -37.31 -23.24
N GLU A 38 20.73 -36.32 -23.93
CA GLU A 38 22.03 -36.41 -24.60
C GLU A 38 23.16 -36.24 -23.58
N ILE A 39 23.01 -35.28 -22.66
CA ILE A 39 23.93 -35.08 -21.54
C ILE A 39 23.97 -36.32 -20.65
N LEU A 40 22.81 -36.82 -20.22
CA LEU A 40 22.70 -37.94 -19.30
C LEU A 40 23.19 -39.26 -19.91
N SER A 41 22.93 -39.49 -21.20
CA SER A 41 23.47 -40.64 -21.92
C SER A 41 25.00 -40.65 -21.95
N ARG A 42 25.64 -39.48 -22.04
CA ARG A 42 27.11 -39.34 -22.03
C ARG A 42 27.68 -39.60 -20.63
N LEU A 43 26.97 -39.16 -19.59
CA LEU A 43 27.36 -39.38 -18.20
C LEU A 43 27.09 -40.80 -17.70
N GLY A 44 26.30 -41.60 -18.42
CA GLY A 44 25.93 -42.96 -18.01
C GLY A 44 24.99 -42.99 -16.79
N ILE A 45 24.19 -41.95 -16.58
CA ILE A 45 23.23 -41.85 -15.46
C ILE A 45 21.82 -41.53 -15.96
N ASP A 46 20.81 -41.86 -15.16
CA ASP A 46 19.42 -41.51 -15.46
C ASP A 46 18.99 -40.16 -14.85
N ALA A 47 17.79 -39.70 -15.23
CA ALA A 47 17.25 -38.42 -14.79
C ALA A 47 16.97 -38.36 -13.28
N ALA A 48 16.58 -39.48 -12.67
CA ALA A 48 16.30 -39.53 -11.24
C ALA A 48 17.60 -39.39 -10.44
N ARG A 49 18.67 -40.08 -10.86
CA ARG A 49 20.00 -40.00 -10.24
C ARG A 49 20.60 -38.61 -10.41
N TRP A 50 20.46 -37.99 -11.58
CA TRP A 50 20.83 -36.59 -11.80
C TRP A 50 20.10 -35.65 -10.85
N GLN A 51 18.76 -35.75 -10.78
CA GLN A 51 17.95 -34.90 -9.90
C GLN A 51 18.33 -35.06 -8.42
N ASN A 52 18.61 -36.29 -7.99
CA ASN A 52 18.98 -36.61 -6.62
C ASN A 52 20.34 -36.04 -6.22
N CYS A 53 21.32 -36.01 -7.13
CA CYS A 53 22.66 -35.51 -6.81
C CYS A 53 22.80 -34.00 -7.03
N ASN A 54 22.03 -33.39 -7.94
CA ASN A 54 22.22 -32.00 -8.38
C ASN A 54 22.24 -30.97 -7.23
N ASN A 55 21.34 -31.14 -6.26
CA ASN A 55 21.28 -30.26 -5.09
C ASN A 55 22.55 -30.37 -4.22
N ARG A 56 23.09 -31.59 -4.03
CA ARG A 56 24.31 -31.81 -3.23
C ARG A 56 25.53 -31.17 -3.87
N TYR A 57 25.71 -31.37 -5.19
CA TYR A 57 26.78 -30.72 -5.93
C TYR A 57 26.67 -29.19 -5.89
N GLY A 58 25.46 -28.63 -6.04
CA GLY A 58 25.22 -27.20 -5.94
C GLY A 58 25.54 -26.63 -4.55
N GLN A 59 25.25 -27.37 -3.47
CA GLN A 59 25.58 -26.96 -2.09
C GLN A 59 27.08 -26.80 -1.87
N LEU A 60 27.93 -27.58 -2.56
CA LEU A 60 29.39 -27.48 -2.44
C LEU A 60 29.94 -26.11 -2.90
N HIS A 61 29.18 -25.32 -3.67
CA HIS A 61 29.54 -23.95 -4.00
C HIS A 61 29.63 -23.05 -2.75
N PHE A 62 28.93 -23.46 -1.69
CA PHE A 62 28.82 -22.81 -0.39
C PHE A 62 29.33 -23.70 0.74
N ALA A 63 30.29 -24.59 0.47
CA ALA A 63 30.81 -25.56 1.43
C ALA A 63 31.24 -24.93 2.77
N ASN A 64 31.74 -23.69 2.73
CA ASN A 64 32.19 -22.92 3.89
C ASN A 64 31.06 -22.31 4.76
N THR A 65 29.79 -22.62 4.49
CA THR A 65 28.64 -22.02 5.17
C THR A 65 27.98 -22.98 6.15
N GLY A 66 27.54 -22.47 7.30
CA GLY A 66 26.94 -23.30 8.35
C GLY A 66 25.64 -24.01 7.94
N TRP A 67 24.88 -23.46 6.98
CA TRP A 67 23.66 -24.12 6.50
C TRP A 67 23.96 -25.35 5.64
N VAL A 68 25.06 -25.33 4.86
CA VAL A 68 25.54 -26.50 4.13
C VAL A 68 26.12 -27.53 5.10
N ALA A 69 26.94 -27.12 6.06
CA ALA A 69 27.45 -28.00 7.10
C ALA A 69 26.31 -28.72 7.85
N GLY A 70 25.27 -27.97 8.22
CA GLY A 70 24.07 -28.55 8.84
C GLY A 70 23.26 -29.48 7.92
N ALA A 71 23.26 -29.24 6.60
CA ALA A 71 22.62 -30.15 5.63
C ALA A 71 23.35 -31.49 5.53
N TYR A 72 24.68 -31.46 5.45
CA TYR A 72 25.53 -32.65 5.39
C TYR A 72 25.47 -33.43 6.71
N ALA A 73 25.50 -32.75 7.85
CA ALA A 73 25.38 -33.40 9.16
C ALA A 73 24.05 -34.16 9.35
N ARG A 74 22.93 -33.65 8.81
CA ARG A 74 21.63 -34.35 8.83
C ARG A 74 21.64 -35.65 8.02
N GLU A 75 22.52 -35.76 7.03
CA GLU A 75 22.73 -36.96 6.23
C GLU A 75 23.87 -37.84 6.78
N GLY A 76 24.43 -37.51 7.96
CA GLY A 76 25.53 -38.26 8.58
C GLY A 76 26.89 -38.05 7.90
N LEU A 77 27.05 -36.99 7.11
CA LEU A 77 28.30 -36.65 6.42
C LEU A 77 29.12 -35.63 7.21
N PRO A 78 30.47 -35.66 7.09
CA PRO A 78 31.33 -34.61 7.64
C PRO A 78 31.02 -33.22 7.04
N GLU A 79 31.49 -32.18 7.72
CA GLU A 79 31.44 -30.82 7.18
C GLU A 79 32.26 -30.73 5.89
N PRO A 80 31.66 -30.34 4.76
CA PRO A 80 32.32 -30.45 3.47
C PRO A 80 33.51 -29.50 3.33
N GLU A 81 33.56 -28.38 4.04
CA GLU A 81 34.65 -27.39 3.88
C GLU A 81 36.05 -27.97 4.13
N GLN A 82 36.15 -28.98 5.01
CA GLN A 82 37.40 -29.62 5.42
C GLN A 82 37.44 -31.13 5.09
N ASP A 83 36.43 -31.67 4.39
CA ASP A 83 36.36 -33.10 4.06
C ASP A 83 37.24 -33.45 2.85
N ARG A 84 38.50 -33.78 3.11
CA ARG A 84 39.46 -34.17 2.07
C ARG A 84 39.10 -35.48 1.37
N ALA A 85 38.50 -36.44 2.08
CA ALA A 85 38.10 -37.72 1.49
C ALA A 85 36.97 -37.53 0.46
N LEU A 86 36.02 -36.64 0.75
CA LEU A 86 35.01 -36.23 -0.23
C LEU A 86 35.64 -35.51 -1.42
N PHE A 87 36.62 -34.63 -1.19
CA PHE A 87 37.29 -33.92 -2.28
C PHE A 87 38.06 -34.86 -3.22
N ASP A 88 38.81 -35.81 -2.65
CA ASP A 88 39.54 -36.82 -3.41
C ASP A 88 38.56 -37.66 -4.26
N HIS A 89 37.42 -38.07 -3.70
CA HIS A 89 36.34 -38.75 -4.44
C HIS A 89 35.75 -37.89 -5.57
N LEU A 90 35.53 -36.59 -5.32
CA LEU A 90 34.95 -35.66 -6.30
C LEU A 90 35.91 -35.33 -7.46
N THR A 91 37.21 -35.47 -7.28
CA THR A 91 38.25 -35.15 -8.27
C THR A 91 38.87 -36.41 -8.88
N GLU A 92 38.52 -37.59 -8.37
CA GLU A 92 38.97 -38.86 -8.92
C GLU A 92 38.60 -38.97 -10.41
N HIS A 93 39.60 -39.19 -11.26
CA HIS A 93 39.45 -39.34 -12.71
C HIS A 93 38.76 -38.16 -13.42
N ASP A 94 38.89 -36.93 -12.91
CA ASP A 94 38.33 -35.74 -13.56
C ASP A 94 39.12 -35.26 -14.79
N GLY A 95 40.36 -35.73 -14.94
CA GLY A 95 41.25 -35.42 -16.07
C GLY A 95 41.79 -33.99 -16.09
N ILE A 96 41.70 -33.25 -14.98
CA ILE A 96 42.12 -31.86 -14.84
C ILE A 96 43.34 -31.70 -13.92
N ASP A 97 43.60 -32.65 -13.01
CA ASP A 97 44.83 -32.80 -12.21
C ASP A 97 45.38 -31.48 -11.62
N LEU A 98 44.51 -30.68 -10.99
CA LEU A 98 44.89 -29.40 -10.39
C LEU A 98 45.64 -29.61 -9.04
N PRO A 99 46.69 -28.82 -8.77
CA PRO A 99 47.39 -28.89 -7.49
C PRO A 99 46.50 -28.39 -6.34
N VAL A 100 46.54 -29.09 -5.21
CA VAL A 100 45.79 -28.76 -4.00
C VAL A 100 46.72 -28.11 -2.97
N PRO A 101 46.67 -26.78 -2.77
CA PRO A 101 47.51 -26.08 -1.80
C PRO A 101 47.02 -26.30 -0.36
N GLU A 102 47.98 -26.34 0.57
CA GLU A 102 47.70 -26.32 2.01
C GLU A 102 47.66 -24.87 2.54
N PRO A 103 46.73 -24.51 3.45
CA PRO A 103 45.69 -25.37 4.03
C PRO A 103 44.52 -25.61 3.06
N PHE A 104 43.95 -26.82 3.09
CA PHE A 104 42.80 -27.22 2.27
C PHE A 104 41.51 -26.41 2.55
N SER A 105 40.75 -26.14 1.49
CA SER A 105 39.39 -25.56 1.56
C SER A 105 38.58 -26.08 0.37
N MET A 106 37.58 -26.91 0.63
CA MET A 106 36.70 -27.46 -0.41
C MET A 106 36.12 -26.37 -1.32
N ARG A 107 35.61 -25.27 -0.73
CA ARG A 107 35.05 -24.17 -1.52
C ARG A 107 36.07 -23.54 -2.46
N ARG A 108 37.30 -23.32 -1.98
CA ARG A 108 38.35 -22.68 -2.77
C ARG A 108 38.80 -23.61 -3.91
N GLU A 109 39.05 -24.87 -3.60
CA GLU A 109 39.58 -25.83 -4.57
C GLU A 109 38.55 -26.18 -5.64
N LEU A 110 37.30 -26.48 -5.26
CA LEU A 110 36.23 -26.64 -6.26
C LEU A 110 35.96 -25.34 -7.03
N GLY A 111 36.21 -24.17 -6.44
CA GLY A 111 36.16 -22.90 -7.13
C GLY A 111 37.24 -22.76 -8.21
N THR A 112 38.44 -23.28 -7.99
CA THR A 112 39.51 -23.35 -8.99
C THR A 112 39.17 -24.34 -10.09
N LEU A 113 38.66 -25.52 -9.72
CA LEU A 113 38.19 -26.52 -10.66
C LEU A 113 37.07 -25.99 -11.56
N ARG A 114 36.05 -25.31 -10.98
CA ARG A 114 34.99 -24.64 -11.76
C ARG A 114 35.55 -23.71 -12.81
N ARG A 115 36.48 -22.81 -12.45
CA ARG A 115 37.09 -21.87 -13.42
C ARG A 115 37.80 -22.58 -14.57
N ALA A 116 38.42 -23.72 -14.33
CA ALA A 116 39.02 -24.53 -15.39
C ALA A 116 37.96 -25.09 -16.36
N VAL A 117 36.85 -25.60 -15.82
CA VAL A 117 35.73 -26.12 -16.61
C VAL A 117 34.98 -24.99 -17.35
N GLU A 118 34.81 -23.81 -16.73
CA GLU A 118 34.22 -22.60 -17.33
C GLU A 118 35.03 -22.14 -18.56
N ALA A 119 36.36 -22.29 -18.53
CA ALA A 119 37.23 -21.96 -19.64
C ALA A 119 37.12 -22.94 -20.81
N ASN A 120 36.90 -24.23 -20.54
CA ASN A 120 36.63 -25.24 -21.56
C ASN A 120 35.83 -26.43 -20.98
N PRO A 121 34.50 -26.50 -21.21
CA PRO A 121 33.67 -27.58 -20.66
C PRO A 121 33.76 -28.89 -21.44
N ARG A 122 34.51 -28.94 -22.56
CA ARG A 122 34.73 -30.17 -23.34
C ARG A 122 35.83 -31.01 -22.70
N ILE A 123 35.47 -31.68 -21.62
CA ILE A 123 36.33 -32.55 -20.79
C ILE A 123 35.66 -33.90 -20.57
N GLY A 124 36.45 -34.91 -20.22
CA GLY A 124 35.95 -36.24 -19.83
C GLY A 124 34.92 -36.79 -20.83
N PRO A 125 33.68 -37.14 -20.39
CA PRO A 125 32.61 -37.64 -21.26
C PRO A 125 32.19 -36.72 -22.42
N PHE A 126 32.59 -35.44 -22.37
CA PHE A 126 32.28 -34.40 -23.35
C PHE A 126 33.52 -33.95 -24.14
N ALA A 127 34.66 -34.64 -24.06
CA ALA A 127 35.88 -34.20 -24.74
C ALA A 127 35.77 -34.20 -26.28
N ASP A 128 34.95 -35.09 -26.85
CA ASP A 128 34.79 -35.32 -28.29
C ASP A 128 33.56 -34.64 -28.90
N VAL A 129 32.77 -33.88 -28.13
CA VAL A 129 31.58 -33.20 -28.65
C VAL A 129 31.92 -31.86 -29.31
N ASP A 130 31.10 -31.45 -30.27
CA ASP A 130 31.13 -30.12 -30.90
C ASP A 130 30.27 -29.09 -30.17
N TRP A 131 29.78 -29.42 -28.96
CA TRP A 131 28.89 -28.57 -28.19
C TRP A 131 29.61 -27.31 -27.70
N VAL A 132 28.93 -26.18 -27.82
CA VAL A 132 29.40 -24.87 -27.37
C VAL A 132 28.64 -24.47 -26.11
N ALA A 133 29.38 -24.20 -25.04
CA ALA A 133 28.88 -23.56 -23.83
C ALA A 133 30.01 -22.70 -23.26
N HIS A 134 29.82 -21.38 -23.27
CA HIS A 134 30.78 -20.43 -22.71
C HIS A 134 30.17 -19.76 -21.49
N TYR A 135 30.91 -19.77 -20.39
CA TYR A 135 30.54 -19.08 -19.17
C TYR A 135 30.68 -17.56 -19.34
N ILE A 136 29.71 -16.79 -18.85
CA ILE A 136 29.75 -15.33 -18.83
C ILE A 136 29.94 -14.81 -17.40
N CYS A 137 28.98 -15.10 -16.53
CA CYS A 137 28.98 -14.64 -15.13
C CYS A 137 27.93 -15.37 -14.28
N GLU A 138 28.06 -15.26 -12.96
CA GLU A 138 27.02 -15.62 -11.98
C GLU A 138 26.60 -14.39 -11.18
N ARG A 139 25.29 -14.08 -11.17
CA ARG A 139 24.71 -13.03 -10.33
C ARG A 139 24.34 -13.62 -8.96
N ARG A 140 24.60 -12.90 -7.86
CA ARG A 140 24.21 -13.36 -6.50
C ARG A 140 22.70 -13.19 -6.26
N PHE A 141 22.14 -14.17 -5.56
CA PHE A 141 20.82 -14.26 -4.90
C PHE A 141 19.57 -13.82 -5.71
N PRO A 142 18.74 -14.76 -6.22
CA PRO A 142 19.09 -16.16 -6.46
C PRO A 142 20.33 -16.23 -7.38
N VAL A 143 21.11 -17.31 -7.26
CA VAL A 143 22.26 -17.52 -8.16
C VAL A 143 21.72 -17.77 -9.56
N ILE A 144 22.03 -16.87 -10.49
CA ILE A 144 21.67 -17.00 -11.90
C ILE A 144 22.97 -17.07 -12.69
N ARG A 145 23.19 -18.18 -13.40
CA ARG A 145 24.33 -18.36 -14.29
C ARG A 145 23.95 -17.95 -15.70
N TYR A 146 24.75 -17.06 -16.27
CA TYR A 146 24.66 -16.66 -17.66
C TYR A 146 25.73 -17.42 -18.46
N VAL A 147 25.29 -18.02 -19.55
CA VAL A 147 26.14 -18.75 -20.50
C VAL A 147 25.76 -18.39 -21.94
N HIS A 148 26.58 -18.72 -22.92
CA HIS A 148 26.17 -18.66 -24.32
C HIS A 148 26.59 -19.88 -25.14
N ASP A 149 25.78 -20.24 -26.14
CA ASP A 149 26.07 -21.28 -27.14
C ASP A 149 26.82 -20.74 -28.38
N GLY A 150 27.18 -19.45 -28.36
CA GLY A 150 27.81 -18.73 -29.47
C GLY A 150 26.80 -17.99 -30.37
N SER A 151 25.51 -18.29 -30.24
CA SER A 151 24.40 -17.65 -30.97
C SER A 151 23.36 -16.98 -30.05
N HIS A 152 23.22 -17.48 -28.83
CA HIS A 152 22.26 -17.04 -27.82
C HIS A 152 22.94 -16.94 -26.46
N VAL A 153 22.57 -15.91 -25.68
CA VAL A 153 22.82 -15.87 -24.24
C VAL A 153 21.66 -16.57 -23.53
N CYS A 154 21.97 -17.52 -22.68
CA CYS A 154 21.00 -18.39 -22.03
C CYS A 154 21.09 -18.30 -20.50
N VAL A 155 19.94 -18.54 -19.87
CA VAL A 155 19.75 -18.73 -18.43
C VAL A 155 18.78 -19.90 -18.27
N ASP A 156 19.10 -20.84 -17.37
CA ASP A 156 18.27 -22.02 -17.07
C ASP A 156 17.84 -22.81 -18.32
N GLY A 157 18.75 -22.96 -19.29
CA GLY A 157 18.53 -23.74 -20.51
C GLY A 157 17.71 -23.03 -21.59
N ALA A 158 17.37 -21.75 -21.42
CA ALA A 158 16.60 -20.97 -22.39
C ALA A 158 17.30 -19.65 -22.76
N PRO A 159 17.18 -19.18 -24.02
CA PRO A 159 17.63 -17.85 -24.39
C PRO A 159 16.97 -16.76 -23.52
N ILE A 160 17.75 -15.75 -23.13
CA ILE A 160 17.19 -14.63 -22.36
C ILE A 160 16.11 -13.92 -23.17
N ALA A 161 15.00 -13.63 -22.51
CA ALA A 161 13.77 -13.21 -23.16
C ALA A 161 13.16 -11.94 -22.54
N ASP A 162 12.39 -11.23 -23.35
CA ASP A 162 11.64 -10.06 -22.91
C ASP A 162 10.51 -10.42 -21.93
N ARG A 163 9.79 -9.41 -21.45
CA ARG A 163 8.67 -9.60 -20.51
C ARG A 163 7.56 -10.51 -21.07
N LYS A 164 7.45 -10.69 -22.38
CA LYS A 164 6.46 -11.57 -23.04
C LYS A 164 7.01 -12.98 -23.28
N GLY A 165 8.27 -13.25 -22.94
CA GLY A 165 8.92 -14.53 -23.20
C GLY A 165 9.48 -14.65 -24.62
N VAL A 166 9.63 -13.54 -25.34
CA VAL A 166 10.24 -13.54 -26.68
C VAL A 166 11.76 -13.35 -26.54
N PRO A 167 12.60 -14.22 -27.10
CA PRO A 167 14.05 -14.07 -27.08
C PRO A 167 14.52 -12.70 -27.58
N LEU A 168 15.53 -12.11 -26.92
CA LEU A 168 16.02 -10.78 -27.30
C LEU A 168 16.75 -10.82 -28.66
N ALA A 169 16.23 -10.07 -29.64
CA ALA A 169 16.81 -10.01 -30.98
C ALA A 169 18.04 -9.09 -31.09
N GLY A 170 18.98 -9.50 -31.94
CA GLY A 170 20.18 -8.72 -32.32
C GLY A 170 21.23 -8.59 -31.21
N LEU A 171 21.11 -9.39 -30.15
CA LEU A 171 22.07 -9.45 -29.05
C LEU A 171 23.34 -10.13 -29.58
N ASP A 172 24.51 -9.60 -29.21
CA ASP A 172 25.79 -10.23 -29.53
C ASP A 172 26.27 -11.07 -28.34
N PRO A 173 26.19 -12.41 -28.40
CA PRO A 173 26.56 -13.27 -27.28
C PRO A 173 28.06 -13.24 -26.98
N LEU A 174 28.90 -12.97 -27.98
CA LEU A 174 30.36 -13.05 -27.85
C LEU A 174 30.95 -11.87 -27.09
N THR A 175 30.25 -10.74 -27.08
CA THR A 175 30.65 -9.53 -26.34
C THR A 175 29.77 -9.26 -25.12
N PHE A 176 28.78 -10.14 -24.86
CA PHE A 176 27.86 -9.99 -23.74
C PHE A 176 28.59 -10.20 -22.41
N ARG A 177 28.46 -9.23 -21.50
CA ARG A 177 29.07 -9.26 -20.17
C ARG A 177 28.24 -8.52 -19.14
N GLN A 178 28.42 -8.87 -17.88
CA GLN A 178 27.82 -8.12 -16.78
C GLN A 178 28.54 -6.78 -16.57
N LEU A 179 27.76 -5.73 -16.32
CA LEU A 179 28.28 -4.43 -15.87
C LEU A 179 28.29 -4.33 -14.35
N GLY A 180 27.22 -4.83 -13.71
CA GLY A 180 27.02 -4.82 -12.26
C GLY A 180 25.56 -5.10 -11.93
N ASP A 181 25.30 -5.78 -10.82
CA ASP A 181 23.95 -6.12 -10.35
C ASP A 181 23.03 -6.69 -11.44
N ARG A 182 22.03 -5.91 -11.84
CA ARG A 182 20.99 -6.25 -12.81
C ARG A 182 21.26 -5.71 -14.21
N TRP A 183 22.46 -5.18 -14.47
CA TRP A 183 22.83 -4.52 -15.71
C TRP A 183 23.94 -5.26 -16.47
N PHE A 184 23.77 -5.34 -17.77
CA PHE A 184 24.64 -6.06 -18.71
C PHE A 184 24.85 -5.21 -19.95
N CYS A 185 25.88 -5.52 -20.74
CA CYS A 185 26.04 -4.97 -22.07
C CYS A 185 26.58 -5.99 -23.05
N ASP A 186 26.36 -5.72 -24.34
CA ASP A 186 27.23 -6.21 -25.40
C ASP A 186 27.95 -5.01 -26.04
N ALA A 187 28.69 -5.23 -27.13
CA ALA A 187 29.43 -4.16 -27.81
C ALA A 187 28.56 -2.99 -28.32
N LYS A 188 27.24 -3.16 -28.43
CA LYS A 188 26.33 -2.17 -29.05
C LYS A 188 25.24 -1.66 -28.11
N ARG A 189 24.88 -2.40 -27.07
CA ARG A 189 23.67 -2.15 -26.28
C ARG A 189 23.87 -2.47 -24.80
N VAL A 190 23.12 -1.76 -23.97
CA VAL A 190 22.96 -2.05 -22.54
C VAL A 190 21.62 -2.74 -22.32
N TYR A 191 21.62 -3.70 -21.39
CA TYR A 191 20.47 -4.51 -21.00
C TYR A 191 20.24 -4.40 -19.49
N GLY A 192 18.98 -4.38 -19.09
CA GLY A 192 18.57 -4.53 -17.70
C GLY A 192 17.80 -5.84 -17.51
N GLN A 193 18.01 -6.49 -16.37
CA GLN A 193 17.19 -7.62 -15.92
C GLN A 193 16.04 -7.08 -15.08
N GLY A 194 14.81 -7.18 -15.56
CA GLY A 194 13.59 -6.94 -14.79
C GLY A 194 13.06 -8.19 -14.09
N GLU A 195 12.13 -8.01 -13.14
CA GLU A 195 11.53 -9.11 -12.39
C GLU A 195 10.09 -8.79 -12.02
N THR A 196 9.29 -9.83 -11.96
CA THR A 196 7.92 -9.85 -11.45
C THR A 196 7.84 -10.94 -10.37
N PRO A 197 6.77 -11.01 -9.56
CA PRO A 197 6.63 -12.04 -8.54
C PRO A 197 6.75 -13.49 -9.06
N THR A 198 6.59 -13.72 -10.37
CA THR A 198 6.58 -15.07 -10.96
C THR A 198 7.66 -15.32 -12.00
N LYS A 199 8.42 -14.30 -12.44
CA LYS A 199 9.47 -14.48 -13.46
C LYS A 199 10.45 -13.32 -13.55
N ILE A 200 11.66 -13.63 -13.99
CA ILE A 200 12.67 -12.69 -14.50
C ILE A 200 12.50 -12.46 -16.00
N PHE A 201 12.96 -11.30 -16.48
CA PHE A 201 12.98 -10.96 -17.91
C PHE A 201 14.08 -9.94 -18.19
N TRP A 202 14.44 -9.74 -19.45
CA TRP A 202 15.46 -8.77 -19.86
C TRP A 202 14.89 -7.73 -20.81
N PHE A 203 15.47 -6.53 -20.81
CA PHE A 203 15.08 -5.46 -21.72
C PHE A 203 16.31 -4.69 -22.19
N VAL A 204 16.22 -4.13 -23.39
CA VAL A 204 17.21 -3.19 -23.92
C VAL A 204 16.97 -1.83 -23.28
N ALA A 205 17.98 -1.28 -22.60
CA ALA A 205 17.99 0.11 -22.14
C ALA A 205 18.13 1.04 -23.35
N ARG A 206 17.00 1.53 -23.85
CA ARG A 206 16.97 2.22 -25.15
C ARG A 206 17.75 3.53 -25.12
N GLY A 207 18.69 3.67 -26.04
CA GLY A 207 19.53 4.86 -26.18
C GLY A 207 20.60 5.00 -25.09
N ALA A 208 20.86 3.92 -24.34
CA ALA A 208 22.01 3.84 -23.45
C ALA A 208 23.30 3.63 -24.26
N ASP A 209 24.34 4.36 -23.90
CA ASP A 209 25.68 4.20 -24.45
C ASP A 209 26.48 3.14 -23.66
N PRO A 210 26.77 1.96 -24.24
CA PRO A 210 27.49 0.90 -23.54
C PRO A 210 28.94 1.27 -23.16
N GLU A 211 29.56 2.24 -23.84
CA GLU A 211 30.94 2.64 -23.54
C GLU A 211 31.03 3.52 -22.28
N SER A 212 30.01 4.34 -22.01
CA SER A 212 29.99 5.26 -20.86
C SER A 212 29.01 4.86 -19.74
N PHE A 213 28.31 3.74 -19.90
CA PHE A 213 27.35 3.27 -18.90
C PHE A 213 28.03 2.87 -17.58
N THR A 214 27.55 3.46 -16.49
CA THR A 214 27.96 3.17 -15.12
C THR A 214 26.77 2.63 -14.35
N VAL A 215 26.95 1.51 -13.67
CA VAL A 215 25.96 0.97 -12.74
C VAL A 215 26.06 1.73 -11.43
N LEU A 216 24.93 2.29 -10.97
CA LEU A 216 24.88 3.08 -9.75
C LEU A 216 24.35 2.24 -8.58
N ASN A 217 23.37 1.39 -8.85
CA ASN A 217 22.87 0.36 -7.94
C ASN A 217 22.03 -0.69 -8.70
N GLU A 218 21.34 -1.58 -7.98
CA GLU A 218 20.51 -2.62 -8.60
C GLU A 218 19.38 -2.07 -9.48
N ARG A 219 18.98 -0.82 -9.27
CA ARG A 219 17.81 -0.19 -9.89
C ARG A 219 18.15 0.88 -10.91
N TYR A 220 19.31 1.52 -10.77
CA TYR A 220 19.72 2.67 -11.56
C TYR A 220 21.09 2.45 -12.19
N GLY A 221 21.22 2.93 -13.42
CA GLY A 221 22.50 3.17 -14.07
C GLY A 221 22.45 4.52 -14.77
N ALA A 222 23.58 5.00 -15.24
CA ALA A 222 23.66 6.25 -16.00
C ALA A 222 24.73 6.15 -17.08
N ASP A 223 24.52 6.81 -18.20
CA ASP A 223 25.56 7.13 -19.17
C ASP A 223 25.83 8.64 -19.16
N LYS A 224 26.62 9.16 -20.11
CA LYS A 224 26.91 10.60 -20.21
C LYS A 224 25.65 11.46 -20.48
N ALA A 225 24.58 10.91 -21.03
CA ALA A 225 23.41 11.66 -21.51
C ALA A 225 22.14 11.47 -20.68
N ALA A 226 21.97 10.34 -20.00
CA ALA A 226 20.78 10.02 -19.23
C ALA A 226 21.05 9.08 -18.04
N GLY A 227 20.20 9.19 -17.02
CA GLY A 227 19.98 8.12 -16.06
C GLY A 227 19.02 7.07 -16.64
N PHE A 228 19.05 5.87 -16.09
CA PHE A 228 18.21 4.75 -16.48
C PHE A 228 17.69 4.05 -15.24
N TYR A 229 16.43 3.64 -15.26
CA TYR A 229 15.79 2.90 -14.18
C TYR A 229 15.35 1.50 -14.65
N ILE A 230 15.42 0.52 -13.76
CA ILE A 230 15.27 -0.92 -14.03
C ILE A 230 13.90 -1.34 -14.60
N THR A 231 12.93 -0.44 -14.65
CA THR A 231 11.65 -0.65 -15.37
C THR A 231 11.67 -0.15 -16.82
N ASN A 232 12.87 -0.02 -17.41
CA ASN A 232 13.12 0.49 -18.76
C ASN A 232 12.71 1.96 -18.96
N LEU A 233 12.93 2.79 -17.94
CA LEU A 233 12.74 4.24 -18.04
C LEU A 233 14.07 4.91 -18.30
N ARG A 234 14.11 5.75 -19.34
CA ARG A 234 15.22 6.68 -19.60
C ARG A 234 14.90 8.01 -18.95
N LEU A 235 15.86 8.56 -18.21
CA LEU A 235 15.75 9.79 -17.42
C LEU A 235 16.73 10.80 -18.02
N PRO A 236 16.30 11.64 -18.99
CA PRO A 236 17.19 12.60 -19.63
C PRO A 236 17.78 13.56 -18.60
N MET A 237 19.10 13.65 -18.56
CA MET A 237 19.78 14.59 -17.68
C MET A 237 19.71 16.00 -18.22
N ALA A 238 19.59 16.98 -17.32
CA ALA A 238 19.74 18.38 -17.70
C ALA A 238 21.21 18.77 -17.91
N GLU A 239 22.11 18.13 -17.16
CA GLU A 239 23.56 18.33 -17.22
C GLU A 239 24.26 16.96 -17.22
N PRO A 240 25.01 16.62 -18.28
CA PRO A 240 25.78 15.38 -18.39
C PRO A 240 26.61 15.05 -17.14
N GLY A 241 26.56 13.79 -16.69
CA GLY A 241 27.42 13.28 -15.61
C GLY A 241 27.04 13.70 -14.20
N THR A 242 25.86 14.32 -13.99
CA THR A 242 25.39 14.75 -12.66
C THR A 242 24.46 13.76 -11.96
N PHE A 243 24.16 12.63 -12.61
CA PHE A 243 23.19 11.66 -12.08
C PHE A 243 23.80 10.81 -10.96
N GLU A 244 23.18 10.83 -9.78
CA GLU A 244 23.63 10.12 -8.60
C GLU A 244 22.47 9.52 -7.79
N ILE A 245 22.81 8.58 -6.91
CA ILE A 245 21.84 7.96 -5.99
C ILE A 245 21.62 8.88 -4.80
N VAL A 246 20.35 9.08 -4.45
CA VAL A 246 19.99 9.66 -3.14
C VAL A 246 19.92 8.52 -2.15
N SER A 247 20.90 8.43 -1.27
CA SER A 247 20.92 7.44 -0.20
C SER A 247 19.98 7.81 0.95
N TYR A 248 19.54 6.80 1.69
CA TYR A 248 18.82 6.98 2.95
C TYR A 248 19.34 6.03 4.04
N TYR A 249 18.98 6.31 5.28
CA TYR A 249 19.29 5.48 6.44
C TYR A 249 18.11 4.58 6.77
N TYR A 250 18.40 3.32 7.12
CA TYR A 250 17.39 2.37 7.58
C TYR A 250 17.97 1.48 8.68
N GLY A 251 17.44 1.61 9.91
CA GLY A 251 17.74 0.73 11.05
C GLY A 251 17.94 1.47 12.38
N ARG A 252 17.24 1.04 13.44
CA ARG A 252 17.50 1.51 14.82
C ARG A 252 18.87 1.02 15.30
N GLY A 253 19.77 1.93 15.67
CA GLY A 253 20.98 1.60 16.43
C GLY A 253 22.04 0.73 15.73
N GLN A 254 22.00 0.57 14.40
CA GLN A 254 23.09 -0.09 13.65
C GLN A 254 23.90 0.91 12.82
N LYS A 255 25.19 0.57 12.59
CA LYS A 255 26.19 1.41 11.92
C LYS A 255 25.69 1.92 10.53
N PRO A 256 26.07 3.14 10.12
CA PRO A 256 25.65 3.73 8.86
C PRO A 256 26.23 2.95 7.67
N GLY A 257 25.45 2.01 7.14
CA GLY A 257 25.55 1.56 5.76
C GLY A 257 24.63 2.46 4.95
N ILE A 258 25.20 3.36 4.17
CA ILE A 258 24.46 4.17 3.21
C ILE A 258 23.72 3.17 2.30
N HIS A 259 22.38 3.14 2.31
CA HIS A 259 21.58 2.22 1.46
C HIS A 259 21.60 2.68 0.00
N VAL A 260 22.79 2.74 -0.61
CA VAL A 260 22.97 3.06 -2.02
C VAL A 260 22.41 1.93 -2.87
N ASP A 261 22.75 0.69 -2.53
CA ASP A 261 22.46 -0.50 -3.35
C ASP A 261 20.95 -0.74 -3.56
N GLU A 262 20.15 -0.46 -2.54
CA GLU A 262 18.70 -0.67 -2.59
C GLU A 262 17.89 0.61 -2.90
N SER A 263 18.55 1.78 -2.96
CA SER A 263 17.84 3.05 -3.03
C SER A 263 16.92 3.16 -4.24
N HIS A 264 15.70 3.59 -3.97
CA HIS A 264 14.71 3.93 -4.98
C HIS A 264 14.81 5.37 -5.48
N TYR A 265 15.72 6.16 -4.92
CA TYR A 265 15.82 7.59 -5.14
C TYR A 265 17.13 7.94 -5.86
N ALA A 266 17.03 8.80 -6.84
CA ALA A 266 18.17 9.32 -7.59
C ALA A 266 17.94 10.79 -7.91
N LYS A 267 18.99 11.53 -8.26
CA LYS A 267 18.88 12.92 -8.68
C LYS A 267 19.91 13.26 -9.74
N ASP A 268 19.60 14.26 -10.55
CA ASP A 268 20.58 15.01 -11.33
C ASP A 268 20.71 16.42 -10.72
N SER A 269 21.43 17.34 -11.37
CA SER A 269 21.61 18.70 -10.82
C SER A 269 20.33 19.53 -10.71
N ARG A 270 19.22 19.12 -11.36
CA ARG A 270 17.95 19.88 -11.42
C ARG A 270 16.72 19.10 -10.97
N LYS A 271 16.75 17.77 -11.03
CA LYS A 271 15.59 16.91 -10.82
C LYS A 271 15.88 15.82 -9.81
N VAL A 272 14.85 15.48 -9.03
CA VAL A 272 14.83 14.34 -8.12
C VAL A 272 13.88 13.31 -8.68
N TYR A 273 14.25 12.04 -8.59
CA TYR A 273 13.48 10.90 -9.05
C TYR A 273 13.24 9.93 -7.90
N ALA A 274 12.01 9.45 -7.78
CA ALA A 274 11.65 8.33 -6.93
C ALA A 274 11.01 7.24 -7.79
N TYR A 275 11.52 6.00 -7.70
CA TYR A 275 11.04 4.87 -8.51
C TYR A 275 11.06 5.18 -10.03
N GLY A 276 12.07 5.93 -10.48
CA GLY A 276 12.19 6.37 -11.88
C GLY A 276 11.23 7.48 -12.31
N VAL A 277 10.49 8.12 -11.38
CA VAL A 277 9.53 9.19 -11.66
C VAL A 277 9.98 10.50 -11.01
N GLU A 278 9.92 11.61 -11.76
CA GLU A 278 10.29 12.94 -11.27
C GLU A 278 9.38 13.40 -10.11
N ILE A 279 10.00 13.81 -9.00
CA ILE A 279 9.34 14.54 -7.92
C ILE A 279 9.26 16.02 -8.32
N LYS A 280 8.13 16.40 -8.93
CA LYS A 280 7.95 17.75 -9.48
C LYS A 280 8.10 18.83 -8.40
N GLY A 281 8.98 19.79 -8.66
CA GLY A 281 9.21 20.95 -7.80
C GLY A 281 10.09 20.69 -6.59
N ALA A 282 10.72 19.51 -6.50
CA ALA A 282 11.77 19.26 -5.52
C ALA A 282 13.06 19.99 -5.90
N ASP A 283 13.75 20.56 -4.91
CA ASP A 283 15.06 21.18 -5.12
C ASP A 283 16.17 20.13 -5.04
N ALA A 284 16.63 19.64 -6.19
CA ALA A 284 17.61 18.55 -6.27
C ALA A 284 18.92 18.81 -5.51
N PRO A 285 19.55 20.01 -5.58
CA PRO A 285 20.80 20.26 -4.87
C PRO A 285 20.71 20.05 -3.35
N SER A 286 19.57 20.41 -2.74
CA SER A 286 19.37 20.27 -1.29
C SER A 286 18.58 19.03 -0.89
N PHE A 287 18.11 18.20 -1.83
CA PHE A 287 17.32 17.02 -1.54
C PHE A 287 18.16 15.93 -0.86
N HIS A 288 17.73 15.51 0.33
CA HIS A 288 18.36 14.45 1.13
C HIS A 288 17.32 13.71 1.99
N ALA A 289 17.64 12.47 2.38
CA ALA A 289 16.84 11.73 3.35
C ALA A 289 16.98 12.32 4.77
N ILE A 290 15.91 12.27 5.55
CA ILE A 290 15.90 12.64 6.97
C ILE A 290 15.33 11.50 7.83
N GLY A 291 15.76 11.42 9.08
CA GLY A 291 15.41 10.31 9.97
C GLY A 291 16.16 9.01 9.66
N ASP A 292 15.77 7.93 10.35
CA ASP A 292 16.44 6.63 10.40
C ASP A 292 15.57 5.47 9.84
N GLU A 293 14.41 5.80 9.25
CA GLU A 293 13.44 4.84 8.72
C GLU A 293 13.32 4.86 7.19
N GLY A 294 14.10 5.69 6.51
CA GLY A 294 14.24 5.67 5.05
C GLY A 294 13.03 6.14 4.24
N ARG A 295 12.09 6.87 4.86
CA ARG A 295 10.84 7.30 4.21
C ARG A 295 10.62 8.81 4.20
N TYR A 296 11.26 9.57 5.06
CA TYR A 296 11.18 11.03 5.04
C TYR A 296 12.35 11.63 4.27
N PHE A 297 12.07 12.66 3.50
CA PHE A 297 13.06 13.43 2.76
C PHE A 297 12.82 14.92 2.95
N ALA A 298 13.85 15.73 2.74
CA ALA A 298 13.74 17.16 2.80
C ALA A 298 14.55 17.80 1.67
N ASP A 299 14.06 18.93 1.19
CA ASP A 299 14.86 19.88 0.42
C ASP A 299 14.89 21.23 1.16
N ARG A 300 15.43 22.29 0.55
CA ARG A 300 15.52 23.61 1.20
C ARG A 300 14.16 24.25 1.51
N ASN A 301 13.09 23.81 0.87
CA ASN A 301 11.76 24.42 0.92
C ASN A 301 10.71 23.53 1.59
N ARG A 302 10.85 22.20 1.55
CA ARG A 302 9.75 21.27 1.84
C ARG A 302 10.23 19.99 2.52
N ILE A 303 9.30 19.35 3.21
CA ILE A 303 9.40 17.97 3.71
C ILE A 303 8.57 17.06 2.80
N TYR A 304 9.06 15.84 2.60
CA TYR A 304 8.41 14.81 1.80
C TYR A 304 8.26 13.53 2.61
N TRP A 305 7.11 12.88 2.43
CA TRP A 305 6.93 11.48 2.76
C TRP A 305 6.99 10.68 1.45
N GLU A 306 7.99 9.82 1.33
CA GLU A 306 8.37 9.14 0.10
C GLU A 306 8.57 10.14 -1.05
N ASN A 307 7.65 10.17 -2.02
CA ASN A 307 7.67 11.05 -3.18
C ASN A 307 6.61 12.17 -3.12
N ARG A 308 5.97 12.39 -1.95
CA ARG A 308 4.89 13.38 -1.79
C ARG A 308 5.31 14.49 -0.84
N PRO A 309 5.18 15.77 -1.21
CA PRO A 309 5.38 16.86 -0.28
C PRO A 309 4.31 16.82 0.81
N ILE A 310 4.70 17.08 2.05
CA ILE A 310 3.78 17.22 3.19
C ILE A 310 3.32 18.68 3.24
N PRO A 311 2.06 18.98 2.92
CA PRO A 311 1.57 20.37 2.94
C PRO A 311 1.64 20.94 4.36
N GLU A 312 2.00 22.21 4.46
CA GLU A 312 2.05 22.97 5.72
C GLU A 312 3.02 22.44 6.81
N ALA A 313 3.81 21.40 6.54
CA ALA A 313 4.85 20.97 7.47
C ALA A 313 5.89 22.09 7.63
N ASP A 314 6.17 22.47 8.88
CA ASP A 314 7.18 23.49 9.15
C ASP A 314 8.59 22.92 8.90
N ARG A 315 9.21 23.33 7.79
CA ARG A 315 10.51 22.80 7.35
C ARG A 315 11.62 22.98 8.39
N GLN A 316 11.57 24.02 9.22
CA GLN A 316 12.66 24.34 10.15
C GLN A 316 12.61 23.49 11.43
N SER A 317 11.40 23.15 11.88
CA SER A 317 11.18 22.42 13.13
C SER A 317 10.83 20.94 12.94
N PHE A 318 10.65 20.48 11.70
CA PHE A 318 10.30 19.09 11.41
C PHE A 318 11.38 18.11 11.89
N THR A 319 10.97 17.20 12.78
CA THR A 319 11.83 16.21 13.44
C THR A 319 11.24 14.82 13.26
N CYS A 320 12.02 13.89 12.73
CA CYS A 320 11.66 12.46 12.71
C CYS A 320 11.90 11.87 14.10
N ALA A 321 10.92 11.15 14.63
CA ALA A 321 10.95 10.60 15.98
C ALA A 321 10.54 9.12 15.97
N SER A 322 11.40 8.28 15.38
CA SER A 322 11.18 6.83 15.30
C SER A 322 11.06 6.16 16.69
N GLU A 323 11.61 6.79 17.73
CA GLU A 323 11.46 6.42 19.14
C GLU A 323 10.03 6.56 19.66
N ALA A 324 9.27 7.55 19.16
CA ALA A 324 7.85 7.71 19.48
C ALA A 324 6.96 6.67 18.75
N GLY A 325 7.44 6.11 17.65
CA GLY A 325 6.72 5.11 16.87
C GLY A 325 7.21 5.02 15.43
N GLN A 326 6.84 3.93 14.74
CA GLN A 326 7.26 3.76 13.35
C GLN A 326 6.65 4.84 12.45
N TYR A 327 7.49 5.56 11.73
CA TYR A 327 7.14 6.67 10.83
C TYR A 327 6.51 7.87 11.53
N CYS A 328 6.75 8.01 12.83
CA CYS A 328 6.34 9.17 13.61
C CYS A 328 7.32 10.33 13.38
N ALA A 329 6.75 11.53 13.22
CA ALA A 329 7.50 12.78 13.14
C ALA A 329 6.66 13.89 13.79
N TYR A 330 7.26 15.04 14.06
CA TYR A 330 6.53 16.21 14.52
C TYR A 330 7.20 17.48 13.99
N ASP A 331 6.44 18.55 13.88
CA ASP A 331 6.98 19.90 13.76
C ASP A 331 6.63 20.71 15.01
N LYS A 332 6.94 22.02 15.03
CA LYS A 332 6.64 22.88 16.18
C LYS A 332 5.16 22.94 16.54
N ASP A 333 4.25 22.65 15.61
CA ASP A 333 2.81 22.84 15.74
C ASP A 333 2.05 21.54 15.96
N ARG A 334 2.52 20.40 15.43
CA ARG A 334 1.76 19.14 15.46
C ARG A 334 2.59 17.86 15.24
N PRO A 335 2.06 16.70 15.65
CA PRO A 335 2.60 15.40 15.27
C PRO A 335 2.15 14.96 13.87
N PHE A 336 2.91 14.04 13.27
CA PHE A 336 2.68 13.39 11.99
C PHE A 336 2.91 11.88 12.09
N SER A 337 2.18 11.10 11.30
CA SER A 337 2.46 9.68 11.09
C SER A 337 2.33 9.34 9.60
N ARG A 338 3.38 8.73 9.03
CA ARG A 338 3.48 8.42 7.59
C ARG A 338 3.20 9.65 6.69
N GLY A 339 3.71 10.81 7.10
CA GLY A 339 3.52 12.08 6.42
C GLY A 339 2.17 12.76 6.63
N GLU A 340 1.21 12.13 7.32
CA GLU A 340 -0.11 12.70 7.57
C GLU A 340 -0.14 13.43 8.93
N PRO A 341 -0.58 14.70 8.99
CA PRO A 341 -0.71 15.42 10.24
C PRO A 341 -1.74 14.76 11.17
N LYS A 342 -1.49 14.83 12.48
CA LYS A 342 -2.34 14.22 13.52
C LYS A 342 -2.84 15.25 14.53
N SER A 343 -3.93 14.91 15.22
CA SER A 343 -4.53 15.75 16.26
C SER A 343 -3.58 15.85 17.45
N VAL A 344 -3.24 17.08 17.85
CA VAL A 344 -2.45 17.37 19.06
C VAL A 344 -3.12 16.78 20.29
N SER A 345 -4.43 16.97 20.44
CA SER A 345 -5.18 16.51 21.60
C SER A 345 -5.28 14.98 21.67
N ALA A 346 -5.48 14.32 20.52
CA ALA A 346 -5.61 12.86 20.46
C ALA A 346 -4.26 12.13 20.64
N GLU A 347 -3.17 12.73 20.15
CA GLU A 347 -1.83 12.15 20.18
C GLU A 347 -1.06 12.46 21.47
N PHE A 348 -1.56 13.35 22.33
CA PHE A 348 -0.86 13.79 23.55
C PHE A 348 -0.33 12.61 24.39
N GLU A 349 -1.21 11.68 24.76
CA GLU A 349 -0.85 10.54 25.63
C GLU A 349 0.10 9.56 24.92
N HIS A 350 -0.08 9.37 23.61
CA HIS A 350 0.79 8.49 22.81
C HIS A 350 2.23 9.01 22.78
N TRP A 351 2.41 10.33 22.69
CA TRP A 351 3.72 10.98 22.62
C TRP A 351 4.33 11.30 23.98
N SER A 352 3.58 11.18 25.08
CA SER A 352 4.08 11.48 26.43
C SER A 352 5.40 10.79 26.76
N PRO A 353 5.56 9.46 26.57
CA PRO A 353 6.83 8.78 26.91
C PRO A 353 8.04 9.34 26.16
N TYR A 354 7.86 9.75 24.90
CA TYR A 354 8.93 10.32 24.08
C TYR A 354 9.34 11.70 24.60
N PHE A 355 8.40 12.62 24.80
CA PHE A 355 8.76 13.97 25.28
C PHE A 355 9.24 13.97 26.73
N GLU A 356 8.74 13.08 27.58
CA GLU A 356 9.22 12.94 28.95
C GLU A 356 10.64 12.38 29.06
N SER A 357 11.05 11.53 28.10
CA SER A 357 12.43 11.03 28.03
C SER A 357 13.41 12.01 27.37
N HIS A 358 12.92 13.12 26.79
CA HIS A 358 13.71 14.13 26.08
C HIS A 358 13.48 15.54 26.68
N PRO A 359 13.87 15.77 27.94
CA PRO A 359 13.62 17.04 28.64
C PRO A 359 14.34 18.26 28.03
N GLU A 360 15.33 18.04 27.17
CA GLU A 360 15.99 19.08 26.38
C GLU A 360 15.10 19.68 25.29
N LEU A 361 14.09 18.94 24.84
CA LEU A 361 13.09 19.45 23.91
C LEU A 361 12.14 20.36 24.68
N THR A 362 12.00 21.61 24.24
CA THR A 362 11.10 22.58 24.87
C THR A 362 10.32 23.36 23.81
N GLY A 363 9.20 23.94 24.20
CA GLY A 363 8.39 24.79 23.31
C GLY A 363 7.68 24.06 22.16
N THR A 364 7.70 22.72 22.13
CA THR A 364 7.00 21.91 21.13
C THR A 364 5.48 21.93 21.35
N TRP A 365 4.72 21.42 20.38
CA TRP A 365 3.27 21.28 20.49
C TRP A 365 2.84 20.52 21.76
N TRP A 366 3.58 19.48 22.14
CA TRP A 366 3.25 18.63 23.30
C TRP A 366 3.43 19.37 24.62
N HIS A 367 4.45 20.21 24.76
CA HIS A 367 4.65 21.04 25.94
C HIS A 367 3.55 22.09 26.12
N ARG A 368 3.12 22.70 25.01
CA ARG A 368 1.98 23.64 25.03
C ARG A 368 0.68 22.94 25.40
N GLU A 369 0.47 21.72 24.90
CA GLU A 369 -0.65 20.85 25.23
C GLU A 369 -0.66 20.43 26.71
N LYS A 370 0.49 20.02 27.26
CA LYS A 370 0.67 19.66 28.67
C LYS A 370 0.32 20.82 29.58
N ALA A 371 0.95 21.97 29.37
CA ALA A 371 0.71 23.17 30.16
C ALA A 371 -0.76 23.63 30.07
N ARG A 372 -1.42 23.42 28.93
CA ARG A 372 -2.86 23.70 28.76
C ARG A 372 -3.72 22.74 29.58
N ARG A 373 -3.46 21.42 29.53
CA ARG A 373 -4.22 20.43 30.32
C ARG A 373 -4.10 20.70 31.82
N GLU A 374 -2.92 21.09 32.28
CA GLU A 374 -2.67 21.47 33.67
C GLU A 374 -3.45 22.74 34.07
N ARG A 375 -3.57 23.73 33.18
CA ARG A 375 -4.41 24.93 33.40
C ARG A 375 -5.92 24.64 33.34
N GLY A 376 -6.36 23.81 32.41
CA GLY A 376 -7.79 23.48 32.22
C GLY A 376 -8.42 22.71 33.38
N ALA A 377 -7.61 22.01 34.19
CA ALA A 377 -8.05 21.42 35.44
C ALA A 377 -8.36 22.48 36.53
N ALA A 378 -7.89 23.72 36.38
CA ALA A 378 -8.05 24.80 37.33
C ALA A 378 -9.20 25.77 36.99
N ASP A 379 -9.54 25.98 35.72
CA ASP A 379 -10.52 26.97 35.24
C ASP A 379 -11.57 26.36 34.27
N ALA A 380 -12.40 25.44 34.75
CA ALA A 380 -13.43 24.77 33.94
C ALA A 380 -14.62 25.70 33.60
N ALA A 381 -14.42 26.64 32.68
CA ALA A 381 -15.51 27.40 32.06
C ALA A 381 -16.16 26.60 30.92
N GLU A 382 -17.49 26.71 30.75
CA GLU A 382 -18.21 26.04 29.67
C GLU A 382 -17.87 26.69 28.30
N PRO A 383 -17.59 25.90 27.24
CA PRO A 383 -17.28 26.45 25.93
C PRO A 383 -18.38 27.36 25.36
N VAL A 384 -17.96 28.46 24.74
CA VAL A 384 -18.85 29.50 24.19
C VAL A 384 -19.17 29.21 22.72
N PRO A 385 -20.43 29.36 22.26
CA PRO A 385 -20.78 29.14 20.86
C PRO A 385 -20.03 30.04 19.87
N MET A 386 -19.52 29.47 18.77
CA MET A 386 -18.90 30.18 17.63
C MET A 386 -19.79 30.23 16.37
N GLY A 387 -20.99 29.65 16.45
CA GLY A 387 -21.92 29.49 15.33
C GLY A 387 -21.97 28.04 14.84
N GLY A 388 -23.16 27.60 14.43
CA GLY A 388 -23.39 26.21 14.01
C GLY A 388 -23.04 25.21 15.11
N PRO A 389 -22.36 24.09 14.78
CA PRO A 389 -21.94 23.08 15.77
C PRO A 389 -20.67 23.45 16.54
N TYR A 390 -20.07 24.62 16.29
CA TYR A 390 -18.75 24.99 16.81
C TYR A 390 -18.83 25.80 18.10
N PHE A 391 -17.89 25.51 19.01
CA PHE A 391 -17.71 26.17 20.29
C PHE A 391 -16.24 26.53 20.50
N SER A 392 -15.97 27.45 21.43
CA SER A 392 -14.64 27.93 21.77
C SER A 392 -14.39 27.82 23.27
N ASP A 393 -13.18 27.41 23.65
CA ASP A 393 -12.65 27.57 25.02
C ASP A 393 -11.69 28.77 25.13
N GLY A 394 -11.77 29.70 24.19
CA GLY A 394 -10.88 30.86 24.06
C GLY A 394 -9.66 30.63 23.17
N SER A 395 -9.34 29.38 22.80
CA SER A 395 -8.16 29.09 21.97
C SER A 395 -8.33 27.95 20.96
N ARG A 396 -9.34 27.09 21.15
CA ARG A 396 -9.59 25.91 20.30
C ARG A 396 -11.01 25.95 19.75
N VAL A 397 -11.18 25.29 18.61
CA VAL A 397 -12.49 24.99 18.06
C VAL A 397 -12.94 23.64 18.60
N LEU A 398 -14.08 23.62 19.27
CA LEU A 398 -14.66 22.47 19.94
C LEU A 398 -16.00 22.10 19.31
N VAL A 399 -16.33 20.81 19.35
CA VAL A 399 -17.65 20.28 18.97
C VAL A 399 -18.13 19.28 20.01
N ARG A 400 -19.45 19.15 20.16
CA ARG A 400 -20.05 18.05 20.92
C ARG A 400 -20.14 16.82 20.00
N PRO A 401 -19.57 15.66 20.38
CA PRO A 401 -19.61 14.45 19.55
C PRO A 401 -21.04 13.98 19.32
N ALA A 402 -21.31 13.46 18.12
CA ALA A 402 -22.62 12.91 17.77
C ALA A 402 -22.90 11.51 18.38
N ARG A 403 -21.88 10.78 18.90
CA ARG A 403 -22.03 9.39 19.35
C ARG A 403 -22.30 9.26 20.87
N PRO A 404 -23.18 8.34 21.33
CA PRO A 404 -23.72 8.30 22.70
C PRO A 404 -22.74 8.01 23.86
N ARG A 405 -21.44 7.77 23.58
CA ARG A 405 -20.45 7.46 24.63
C ARG A 405 -19.55 8.63 25.00
N ASP A 406 -19.59 9.74 24.25
CA ASP A 406 -18.64 10.82 24.43
C ASP A 406 -19.40 12.09 24.85
N GLY A 407 -19.63 12.24 26.16
CA GLY A 407 -20.09 13.49 26.77
C GLY A 407 -19.00 14.57 26.83
N ALA A 408 -17.77 14.26 26.40
CA ALA A 408 -16.64 15.17 26.41
C ALA A 408 -16.54 15.96 25.09
N TRP A 409 -16.28 17.25 25.20
CA TRP A 409 -15.94 18.13 24.07
C TRP A 409 -14.74 17.58 23.29
N VAL A 410 -14.84 17.58 21.95
CA VAL A 410 -13.74 17.19 21.05
C VAL A 410 -13.14 18.43 20.40
N SER A 411 -11.81 18.53 20.45
CA SER A 411 -11.06 19.58 19.78
C SER A 411 -10.83 19.27 18.31
N LEU A 412 -11.17 20.21 17.45
CA LEU A 412 -10.85 20.22 16.03
C LEU A 412 -9.50 20.93 15.83
N ASP A 413 -8.41 20.31 16.26
CA ASP A 413 -7.05 20.92 16.27
C ASP A 413 -6.53 21.37 14.88
N HIS A 414 -7.23 21.00 13.81
CA HIS A 414 -6.92 21.31 12.42
C HIS A 414 -7.69 22.53 11.88
N PHE A 415 -8.56 23.11 12.71
CA PHE A 415 -9.28 24.34 12.42
C PHE A 415 -8.51 25.51 13.03
N ASP A 416 -8.31 26.59 12.28
CA ASP A 416 -7.76 27.81 12.85
C ASP A 416 -8.84 28.54 13.67
N HIS A 417 -8.65 28.60 14.99
CA HIS A 417 -9.62 29.18 15.92
C HIS A 417 -9.95 30.64 15.62
N ASP A 418 -8.92 31.48 15.43
CA ASP A 418 -9.09 32.94 15.38
C ASP A 418 -9.78 33.43 14.11
N SER A 419 -9.66 32.68 13.01
CA SER A 419 -10.28 33.00 11.73
C SER A 419 -11.51 32.18 11.40
N LEU A 420 -11.96 31.30 12.31
CA LEU A 420 -13.09 30.42 12.05
C LEU A 420 -14.38 31.21 11.87
N ARG A 421 -15.08 30.92 10.77
CA ARG A 421 -16.44 31.38 10.53
C ARG A 421 -17.32 30.23 10.06
N HIS A 422 -18.36 29.91 10.81
CA HIS A 422 -19.38 28.95 10.37
C HIS A 422 -20.05 29.40 9.07
N ILE A 423 -20.26 28.48 8.14
CA ILE A 423 -20.99 28.72 6.89
C ILE A 423 -22.36 28.05 6.96
N VAL A 424 -22.38 26.70 6.98
CA VAL A 424 -23.60 25.89 6.95
C VAL A 424 -23.30 24.47 7.40
N ASP A 425 -24.23 23.83 8.12
CA ASP A 425 -24.05 22.46 8.62
C ASP A 425 -22.70 22.32 9.37
N VAL A 426 -21.90 21.31 9.05
CA VAL A 426 -20.54 21.08 9.57
C VAL A 426 -19.44 21.78 8.76
N PHE A 427 -19.79 22.73 7.88
CA PHE A 427 -18.83 23.48 7.08
C PHE A 427 -18.57 24.87 7.66
N ALA A 428 -17.29 25.23 7.68
CA ALA A 428 -16.80 26.54 8.10
C ALA A 428 -15.70 27.02 7.14
N GLU A 429 -15.35 28.30 7.22
CA GLU A 429 -14.14 28.85 6.62
C GLU A 429 -13.16 29.20 7.71
N ASP A 430 -11.87 28.99 7.46
CA ASP A 430 -10.79 29.59 8.23
C ASP A 430 -9.76 30.21 7.26
N ARG A 431 -8.68 30.80 7.77
CA ARG A 431 -7.63 31.47 6.97
C ARG A 431 -6.97 30.56 5.93
N HIS A 432 -7.11 29.25 6.06
CA HIS A 432 -6.56 28.25 5.15
C HIS A 432 -7.61 27.74 4.15
N GLY A 433 -8.87 28.16 4.26
CA GLY A 433 -9.95 27.89 3.30
C GLY A 433 -11.14 27.14 3.91
N LEU A 434 -11.92 26.48 3.03
CA LEU A 434 -13.09 25.71 3.45
C LEU A 434 -12.69 24.51 4.32
N ARG A 435 -13.35 24.40 5.48
CA ARG A 435 -13.18 23.37 6.49
C ARG A 435 -14.48 22.61 6.72
N TYR A 436 -14.34 21.37 7.16
CA TYR A 436 -15.43 20.55 7.63
C TYR A 436 -14.90 19.50 8.61
N PHE A 437 -15.78 18.91 9.41
CA PHE A 437 -15.48 17.71 10.18
C PHE A 437 -16.48 16.61 9.85
N GLU A 438 -16.09 15.36 10.06
CA GLU A 438 -16.92 14.17 9.84
C GLU A 438 -17.56 13.75 11.17
N PRO A 439 -18.89 13.88 11.35
CA PRO A 439 -19.55 13.44 12.58
C PRO A 439 -19.26 11.98 12.93
N GLY A 440 -18.85 11.73 14.18
CA GLY A 440 -18.37 10.45 14.68
C GLY A 440 -16.90 10.14 14.38
N MET A 441 -16.20 11.01 13.65
CA MET A 441 -14.77 10.94 13.34
C MET A 441 -14.07 12.29 13.63
N GLU A 442 -14.64 13.12 14.51
CA GLU A 442 -14.22 14.50 14.77
C GLU A 442 -12.75 14.62 15.21
N ARG A 443 -12.24 13.58 15.89
CA ARG A 443 -10.85 13.47 16.35
C ARG A 443 -9.85 13.26 15.20
N TYR A 444 -10.32 12.79 14.05
CA TYR A 444 -9.53 12.57 12.86
C TYR A 444 -9.63 13.82 11.99
N GLY A 445 -8.60 14.66 12.04
CA GLY A 445 -8.61 15.94 11.32
C GLY A 445 -8.66 15.79 9.81
N CYS A 446 -9.29 16.76 9.15
CA CYS A 446 -9.37 16.85 7.69
C CYS A 446 -8.52 18.03 7.17
N SER A 447 -7.79 17.82 6.06
CA SER A 447 -7.16 18.94 5.35
C SER A 447 -8.22 19.90 4.77
N PRO A 448 -7.87 21.17 4.48
CA PRO A 448 -8.74 22.09 3.76
C PRO A 448 -9.29 21.47 2.47
N VAL A 449 -10.55 21.78 2.15
CA VAL A 449 -11.21 21.23 0.95
C VAL A 449 -10.54 21.77 -0.30
N LYS A 450 -9.90 20.87 -1.05
CA LYS A 450 -9.08 21.24 -2.21
C LYS A 450 -9.91 21.95 -3.29
N GLY A 451 -9.41 23.10 -3.74
CA GLY A 451 -9.99 23.87 -4.85
C GLY A 451 -11.28 24.61 -4.50
N ALA A 452 -11.74 24.52 -3.26
CA ALA A 452 -12.97 25.15 -2.80
C ALA A 452 -12.90 26.68 -2.85
N ASP A 453 -14.06 27.29 -3.03
CA ASP A 453 -14.27 28.72 -2.87
C ASP A 453 -15.25 28.96 -1.71
N ALA A 454 -14.70 29.01 -0.49
CA ALA A 454 -15.50 29.13 0.74
C ALA A 454 -16.44 30.35 0.72
N ALA A 455 -16.02 31.46 0.10
CA ALA A 455 -16.79 32.69 -0.02
C ALA A 455 -18.11 32.58 -0.82
N SER A 456 -18.34 31.48 -1.54
CA SER A 456 -19.62 31.20 -2.23
C SER A 456 -20.20 29.85 -1.88
N PHE A 457 -19.61 29.16 -0.92
CA PHE A 457 -20.04 27.83 -0.55
C PHE A 457 -21.43 27.90 0.08
N GLU A 458 -22.37 27.17 -0.49
CA GLU A 458 -23.76 27.15 -0.06
C GLU A 458 -24.35 25.73 -0.15
N ARG A 459 -25.36 25.46 0.70
CA ARG A 459 -26.18 24.26 0.57
C ARG A 459 -27.21 24.48 -0.54
N VAL A 460 -27.22 23.60 -1.53
CA VAL A 460 -28.20 23.61 -2.62
C VAL A 460 -29.50 22.98 -2.14
N SER A 461 -29.45 21.71 -1.71
CA SER A 461 -30.58 20.97 -1.16
C SER A 461 -30.10 19.67 -0.53
N GLY A 462 -30.63 19.31 0.63
CA GLY A 462 -30.25 18.08 1.35
C GLY A 462 -28.72 17.94 1.50
N PRO A 463 -28.12 16.80 1.13
CA PRO A 463 -26.68 16.54 1.23
C PRO A 463 -25.84 17.20 0.11
N TRP A 464 -26.43 18.08 -0.70
CA TRP A 464 -25.76 18.73 -1.83
C TRP A 464 -25.37 20.17 -1.53
N PHE A 465 -24.12 20.49 -1.85
CA PHE A 465 -23.54 21.82 -1.71
C PHE A 465 -22.85 22.24 -3.00
N ARG A 466 -22.59 23.53 -3.17
CA ARG A 466 -21.81 24.04 -4.30
C ARG A 466 -21.07 25.32 -3.92
N ASP A 467 -20.08 25.65 -4.71
CA ASP A 467 -19.46 26.98 -4.77
C ASP A 467 -19.33 27.43 -6.25
N ARG A 468 -18.68 28.56 -6.54
CA ARG A 468 -18.54 29.07 -7.93
C ARG A 468 -17.70 28.16 -8.84
N ARG A 469 -16.95 27.20 -8.27
CA ARG A 469 -15.94 26.38 -8.96
C ARG A 469 -16.32 24.91 -9.06
N GLN A 470 -17.00 24.35 -8.05
CA GLN A 470 -17.38 22.94 -8.01
C GLN A 470 -18.61 22.65 -7.14
N ALA A 471 -19.15 21.44 -7.29
CA ALA A 471 -20.26 20.91 -6.48
C ALA A 471 -19.75 19.84 -5.52
N TYR A 472 -20.52 19.57 -4.48
CA TYR A 472 -20.15 18.66 -3.40
C TYR A 472 -21.35 17.81 -2.99
N TYR A 473 -21.05 16.57 -2.59
CA TYR A 473 -21.99 15.70 -1.90
C TYR A 473 -21.41 15.35 -0.53
N PHE A 474 -22.16 15.62 0.52
CA PHE A 474 -21.82 15.25 1.89
C PHE A 474 -23.08 15.01 2.70
N ASP A 475 -23.29 13.78 3.12
CA ASP A 475 -24.37 13.43 4.02
C ASP A 475 -23.81 13.31 5.45
N SER A 476 -23.90 14.40 6.22
CA SER A 476 -23.51 14.45 7.64
C SER A 476 -24.30 13.45 8.50
N THR A 477 -25.43 12.97 7.99
CA THR A 477 -26.30 11.99 8.63
C THR A 477 -26.07 10.55 8.18
N ALA A 478 -25.03 10.25 7.40
CA ALA A 478 -24.61 8.89 7.07
C ALA A 478 -23.75 8.22 8.16
N PRO A 479 -23.79 6.87 8.34
CA PRO A 479 -22.93 6.10 9.28
C PRO A 479 -21.45 6.45 9.25
N MET A 480 -20.93 6.62 8.04
CA MET A 480 -19.56 7.00 7.74
C MET A 480 -19.64 8.12 6.68
N PRO A 481 -19.79 9.37 7.11
CA PRO A 481 -19.91 10.49 6.20
C PRO A 481 -18.57 10.72 5.51
N ALA A 482 -18.59 11.03 4.21
CA ALA A 482 -17.39 11.32 3.44
C ALA A 482 -17.69 12.39 2.40
N LEU A 483 -16.84 13.41 2.31
CA LEU A 483 -17.00 14.50 1.36
C LEU A 483 -16.59 14.05 -0.04
N VAL A 484 -17.51 14.17 -1.01
CA VAL A 484 -17.24 13.91 -2.42
C VAL A 484 -17.21 15.23 -3.17
N ILE A 485 -16.06 15.57 -3.78
CA ILE A 485 -15.96 16.65 -4.76
C ILE A 485 -16.52 16.15 -6.09
N VAL A 486 -17.60 16.79 -6.54
CA VAL A 486 -18.40 16.32 -7.67
C VAL A 486 -17.94 16.99 -8.95
N LYS A 487 -17.54 16.17 -9.94
CA LYS A 487 -17.24 16.62 -11.30
C LYS A 487 -18.54 16.87 -12.08
N ALA A 488 -19.19 17.98 -11.74
CA ALA A 488 -20.42 18.44 -12.37
C ALA A 488 -20.14 19.52 -13.42
N ASP A 489 -20.98 19.58 -14.46
CA ASP A 489 -21.17 20.79 -15.25
C ASP A 489 -22.09 21.75 -14.48
N LEU A 490 -21.47 22.69 -13.76
CA LEU A 490 -22.18 23.63 -12.88
C LEU A 490 -23.22 24.49 -13.56
N LYS A 491 -23.14 24.71 -14.89
CA LYS A 491 -24.15 25.51 -15.61
C LYS A 491 -25.49 24.78 -15.72
N SER A 492 -25.43 23.46 -15.82
CA SER A 492 -26.59 22.57 -15.96
C SER A 492 -26.87 21.74 -14.72
N PHE A 493 -26.13 21.96 -13.62
CA PHE A 493 -26.22 21.14 -12.42
C PHE A 493 -27.53 21.38 -11.68
N GLU A 494 -28.29 20.32 -11.49
CA GLU A 494 -29.60 20.33 -10.86
C GLU A 494 -29.68 19.22 -9.81
N VAL A 495 -30.11 19.56 -8.60
CA VAL A 495 -30.36 18.58 -7.54
C VAL A 495 -31.82 18.14 -7.62
N LEU A 496 -32.04 16.84 -7.84
CA LEU A 496 -33.36 16.24 -7.98
C LEU A 496 -34.01 15.96 -6.62
N GLY A 497 -33.19 15.70 -5.61
CA GLY A 497 -33.62 15.42 -4.24
C GLY A 497 -32.86 14.23 -3.63
N GLY A 498 -32.73 14.24 -2.30
CA GLY A 498 -31.96 13.23 -1.57
C GLY A 498 -30.56 13.05 -2.16
N ALA A 499 -30.23 11.81 -2.53
CA ALA A 499 -28.94 11.43 -3.07
C ALA A 499 -28.76 11.71 -4.58
N TYR A 500 -29.75 12.30 -5.26
CA TYR A 500 -29.77 12.41 -6.72
C TYR A 500 -29.60 13.85 -7.22
N ALA A 501 -28.74 14.00 -8.21
CA ALA A 501 -28.57 15.20 -9.01
C ALA A 501 -28.34 14.81 -10.48
N ARG A 502 -28.40 15.77 -11.40
CA ARG A 502 -28.07 15.60 -12.81
C ARG A 502 -27.34 16.82 -13.35
N ASP A 503 -26.70 16.64 -14.49
CA ASP A 503 -26.20 17.72 -15.33
C ASP A 503 -26.27 17.30 -16.81
N ALA A 504 -25.80 18.16 -17.72
CA ALA A 504 -25.79 17.89 -19.16
C ALA A 504 -25.01 16.62 -19.57
N LYS A 505 -24.22 16.03 -18.66
CA LYS A 505 -23.45 14.80 -18.89
C LYS A 505 -24.10 13.58 -18.22
N GLY A 506 -25.25 13.74 -17.59
CA GLY A 506 -26.08 12.67 -17.07
C GLY A 506 -26.27 12.67 -15.54
N LEU A 507 -26.81 11.54 -15.04
CA LEU A 507 -27.19 11.37 -13.63
C LEU A 507 -25.97 11.24 -12.71
N ILE A 508 -26.06 11.89 -11.55
CA ILE A 508 -25.06 11.86 -10.47
C ILE A 508 -25.78 11.41 -9.19
N VAL A 509 -25.25 10.38 -8.54
CA VAL A 509 -25.83 9.84 -7.31
C VAL A 509 -24.74 9.71 -6.26
N GLU A 510 -24.97 10.30 -5.08
CA GLU A 510 -23.99 10.37 -3.98
C GLU A 510 -22.65 10.97 -4.43
N GLY A 511 -22.73 12.03 -5.24
CA GLY A 511 -21.58 12.71 -5.83
C GLY A 511 -20.86 11.95 -6.96
N VAL A 512 -21.31 10.73 -7.31
CA VAL A 512 -20.68 9.89 -8.33
C VAL A 512 -21.54 9.80 -9.58
N ARG A 513 -20.96 10.09 -10.75
CA ARG A 513 -21.62 9.96 -12.05
C ARG A 513 -21.98 8.51 -12.35
N LYS A 514 -23.25 8.25 -12.67
CA LYS A 514 -23.74 6.93 -13.05
C LYS A 514 -23.71 6.75 -14.57
N ARG A 515 -23.55 5.50 -14.99
CA ARG A 515 -23.58 5.07 -16.40
C ARG A 515 -24.75 4.10 -16.59
N GLY A 516 -25.31 4.02 -17.79
CA GLY A 516 -26.41 3.10 -18.10
C GLY A 516 -27.79 3.61 -17.67
N ILE A 517 -27.94 4.93 -17.51
CA ILE A 517 -29.23 5.61 -17.46
C ILE A 517 -29.24 6.52 -18.69
N ASP A 518 -29.91 6.06 -19.75
CA ASP A 518 -29.88 6.72 -21.07
C ASP A 518 -30.72 8.00 -21.09
N ASP A 519 -31.72 8.08 -20.22
CA ASP A 519 -32.57 9.27 -20.01
C ASP A 519 -32.54 9.72 -18.53
N PRO A 520 -31.56 10.55 -18.15
CA PRO A 520 -31.51 11.18 -16.84
C PRO A 520 -32.68 12.14 -16.57
N ASP A 521 -33.37 12.61 -17.62
CA ASP A 521 -34.47 13.55 -17.47
C ASP A 521 -35.75 12.88 -16.96
N ALA A 522 -35.91 11.58 -17.25
CA ALA A 522 -36.96 10.72 -16.73
C ALA A 522 -36.77 10.30 -15.26
N VAL A 523 -35.66 10.67 -14.60
CA VAL A 523 -35.39 10.28 -13.21
C VAL A 523 -36.05 11.26 -12.25
N GLU A 524 -36.89 10.73 -11.37
CA GLU A 524 -37.56 11.47 -10.30
C GLU A 524 -37.10 10.95 -8.94
N ALA A 525 -36.56 11.84 -8.10
CA ALA A 525 -36.12 11.46 -6.75
C ALA A 525 -37.33 11.18 -5.86
N LEU A 526 -37.31 10.05 -5.15
CA LEU A 526 -38.36 9.67 -4.20
C LEU A 526 -37.97 9.99 -2.74
N GLY A 527 -36.77 10.53 -2.53
CA GLY A 527 -36.21 10.83 -1.21
C GLY A 527 -35.08 9.88 -0.80
N CYS A 528 -34.23 10.34 0.12
CA CYS A 528 -33.05 9.61 0.59
C CYS A 528 -32.22 9.04 -0.58
N THR A 529 -32.06 7.72 -0.69
CA THR A 529 -31.26 7.04 -1.72
C THR A 529 -32.11 6.40 -2.83
N PHE A 530 -33.40 6.75 -2.90
CA PHE A 530 -34.37 6.18 -3.84
C PHE A 530 -34.82 7.19 -4.91
N ALA A 531 -35.08 6.67 -6.10
CA ALA A 531 -35.66 7.39 -7.22
C ALA A 531 -36.51 6.45 -8.07
N ARG A 532 -37.20 6.98 -9.08
CA ARG A 532 -37.86 6.18 -10.12
C ARG A 532 -37.57 6.74 -11.50
N MET A 533 -37.73 5.87 -12.50
CA MET A 533 -37.70 6.21 -13.92
C MET A 533 -38.87 5.48 -14.58
N GLY A 534 -39.99 6.19 -14.76
CA GLY A 534 -41.29 5.55 -15.00
C GLY A 534 -41.64 4.57 -13.87
N GLU A 535 -41.96 3.32 -14.24
CA GLU A 535 -42.25 2.22 -13.31
C GLU A 535 -41.00 1.59 -12.69
N THR A 536 -39.80 1.95 -13.15
CA THR A 536 -38.56 1.34 -12.65
C THR A 536 -38.08 2.08 -11.40
N LEU A 537 -38.14 1.41 -10.25
CA LEU A 537 -37.54 1.92 -9.02
C LEU A 537 -36.00 1.83 -9.09
N LEU A 538 -35.34 2.84 -8.55
CA LEU A 538 -33.89 2.96 -8.45
C LEU A 538 -33.47 3.01 -6.97
N TYR A 539 -32.41 2.26 -6.63
CA TYR A 539 -31.74 2.33 -5.33
C TYR A 539 -30.26 2.67 -5.54
N ARG A 540 -29.79 3.80 -4.99
CA ARG A 540 -28.43 4.35 -5.20
C ARG A 540 -28.02 4.41 -6.68
N GLY A 541 -28.97 4.77 -7.54
CA GLY A 541 -28.81 4.90 -8.98
C GLY A 541 -28.80 3.58 -9.77
N LYS A 542 -29.19 2.46 -9.16
CA LYS A 542 -29.30 1.16 -9.84
C LYS A 542 -30.76 0.72 -9.96
N PRO A 543 -31.21 0.22 -11.13
CA PRO A 543 -32.52 -0.39 -11.28
C PRO A 543 -32.76 -1.55 -10.31
N VAL A 544 -33.89 -1.53 -9.61
CA VAL A 544 -34.34 -2.61 -8.73
C VAL A 544 -35.05 -3.66 -9.59
N THR A 545 -34.42 -4.83 -9.75
CA THR A 545 -34.92 -5.88 -10.66
C THR A 545 -36.10 -6.68 -10.12
N ARG A 546 -36.31 -6.66 -8.79
CA ARG A 546 -37.40 -7.39 -8.12
C ARG A 546 -38.08 -6.50 -7.08
N PRO A 547 -38.85 -5.48 -7.51
CA PRO A 547 -39.50 -4.56 -6.57
C PRO A 547 -40.66 -5.20 -5.81
N GLY A 548 -41.10 -6.40 -6.20
CA GLY A 548 -42.22 -7.09 -5.57
C GLY A 548 -43.54 -6.40 -5.89
N LYS A 549 -44.32 -6.08 -4.87
CA LYS A 549 -45.63 -5.41 -4.99
C LYS A 549 -45.58 -3.91 -4.73
N VAL A 550 -44.39 -3.33 -4.60
CA VAL A 550 -44.25 -1.89 -4.35
C VAL A 550 -44.78 -1.13 -5.56
N ASP A 551 -45.72 -0.22 -5.30
CA ASP A 551 -46.24 0.73 -6.28
C ASP A 551 -45.29 1.93 -6.44
N PRO A 552 -44.61 2.09 -7.60
CA PRO A 552 -43.70 3.19 -7.82
C PRO A 552 -44.36 4.57 -7.79
N ALA A 553 -45.66 4.67 -8.06
CA ALA A 553 -46.36 5.95 -8.15
C ALA A 553 -46.61 6.58 -6.77
N THR A 554 -46.79 5.75 -5.74
CA THR A 554 -47.04 6.20 -4.36
C THR A 554 -45.84 6.00 -3.43
N ALA A 555 -44.77 5.39 -3.94
CA ALA A 555 -43.54 5.13 -3.22
C ALA A 555 -42.81 6.42 -2.78
N ARG A 556 -42.31 6.42 -1.53
CA ARG A 556 -41.41 7.46 -1.00
C ARG A 556 -40.28 6.86 -0.17
N GLY A 557 -39.09 7.42 -0.32
CA GLY A 557 -37.94 7.12 0.54
C GLY A 557 -38.12 7.74 1.91
N VAL A 558 -38.08 6.92 2.96
CA VAL A 558 -38.22 7.36 4.37
C VAL A 558 -36.94 7.21 5.17
N HIS A 559 -35.96 6.48 4.64
CA HIS A 559 -34.63 6.28 5.19
C HIS A 559 -33.64 5.96 4.06
N GLU A 560 -32.33 6.10 4.28
CA GLU A 560 -31.27 5.73 3.31
C GLU A 560 -31.30 4.26 2.84
N GLN A 561 -32.05 3.42 3.56
CA GLN A 561 -32.22 2.00 3.25
C GLN A 561 -33.69 1.59 3.08
N LEU A 562 -34.66 2.48 3.36
CA LEU A 562 -36.07 2.11 3.38
C LEU A 562 -36.91 3.05 2.50
N LEU A 563 -37.65 2.44 1.58
CA LEU A 563 -38.73 3.05 0.81
C LEU A 563 -40.03 2.33 1.14
N ILE A 564 -41.13 3.06 1.18
CA ILE A 564 -42.47 2.56 1.48
C ILE A 564 -43.49 3.19 0.52
N ASP A 565 -44.47 2.42 0.05
CA ASP A 565 -45.61 2.93 -0.74
C ASP A 565 -46.86 3.16 0.11
N ALA A 566 -47.95 3.66 -0.49
CA ALA A 566 -49.18 3.99 0.23
C ALA A 566 -49.86 2.77 0.91
N GLU A 567 -49.64 1.56 0.37
CA GLU A 567 -50.19 0.31 0.92
C GLU A 567 -49.23 -0.35 1.93
N GLY A 568 -48.08 0.26 2.19
CA GLY A 568 -47.07 -0.19 3.14
C GLY A 568 -46.13 -1.26 2.61
N HIS A 569 -46.14 -1.55 1.30
CA HIS A 569 -45.11 -2.38 0.69
C HIS A 569 -43.79 -1.63 0.70
N MET A 570 -42.69 -2.34 0.97
CA MET A 570 -41.40 -1.72 1.24
C MET A 570 -40.27 -2.27 0.37
N LEU A 571 -39.27 -1.43 0.12
CA LEU A 571 -37.92 -1.85 -0.27
C LEU A 571 -36.95 -1.58 0.87
N PHE A 572 -36.23 -2.62 1.30
CA PHE A 572 -35.10 -2.52 2.22
C PHE A 572 -33.80 -2.86 1.49
N GLY A 573 -32.93 -1.87 1.28
CA GLY A 573 -31.68 -2.04 0.51
C GLY A 573 -31.92 -2.54 -0.93
N GLY A 574 -33.05 -2.17 -1.53
CA GLY A 574 -33.51 -2.66 -2.85
C GLY A 574 -34.20 -4.03 -2.84
N SER A 575 -34.39 -4.66 -1.68
CA SER A 575 -35.09 -5.94 -1.54
C SER A 575 -36.51 -5.73 -1.02
N TYR A 576 -37.49 -6.38 -1.65
CA TYR A 576 -38.89 -6.31 -1.23
C TYR A 576 -39.15 -6.82 0.19
N ARG A 577 -40.04 -6.14 0.90
CA ARG A 577 -40.60 -6.51 2.21
C ARG A 577 -42.12 -6.29 2.21
N LYS A 578 -42.86 -7.18 2.89
CA LYS A 578 -44.32 -7.07 3.03
C LYS A 578 -44.68 -5.99 4.08
N PRO A 579 -45.88 -5.40 4.00
CA PRO A 579 -46.37 -4.47 5.01
C PRO A 579 -46.36 -5.09 6.41
N LEU A 580 -45.97 -4.30 7.41
CA LEU A 580 -46.09 -4.68 8.81
C LEU A 580 -47.54 -4.52 9.29
N PRO A 581 -48.07 -5.41 10.15
CA PRO A 581 -49.40 -5.25 10.71
C PRO A 581 -49.57 -3.90 11.42
N GLY A 582 -50.62 -3.16 11.06
CA GLY A 582 -51.00 -1.90 11.73
C GLY A 582 -50.14 -0.68 11.37
N ILE A 583 -49.16 -0.82 10.48
CA ILE A 583 -48.36 0.32 10.01
C ILE A 583 -49.23 1.34 9.29
N ASP A 584 -48.98 2.62 9.56
CA ASP A 584 -49.52 3.74 8.81
C ASP A 584 -48.42 4.32 7.90
N PRO A 585 -48.40 3.97 6.60
CA PRO A 585 -47.37 4.41 5.68
C PRO A 585 -47.36 5.91 5.44
N ALA A 586 -48.49 6.61 5.63
CA ALA A 586 -48.59 8.04 5.36
C ALA A 586 -47.87 8.87 6.44
N THR A 587 -47.89 8.41 7.69
CA THR A 587 -47.33 9.15 8.83
C THR A 587 -45.96 8.62 9.30
N LEU A 588 -45.48 7.52 8.72
CA LEU A 588 -44.17 6.93 9.07
C LEU A 588 -43.03 7.92 8.84
N THR A 589 -42.30 8.23 9.91
CA THR A 589 -41.11 9.11 9.92
C THR A 589 -40.04 8.53 10.83
N PHE A 590 -38.76 8.74 10.49
CA PHE A 590 -37.66 8.32 11.35
C PHE A 590 -37.44 9.33 12.48
N LEU A 591 -37.44 8.84 13.72
CA LEU A 591 -37.12 9.61 14.91
C LEU A 591 -35.61 9.86 14.99
N ASN A 592 -34.82 8.82 14.74
CA ASN A 592 -33.37 8.92 14.59
C ASN A 592 -32.91 7.92 13.51
N ARG A 593 -31.65 7.47 13.48
CA ARG A 593 -31.19 6.54 12.42
C ARG A 593 -31.78 5.14 12.54
N ILE A 594 -32.23 4.77 13.73
CA ILE A 594 -32.66 3.39 14.02
C ILE A 594 -34.16 3.35 14.24
N PHE A 595 -34.71 4.27 15.01
CA PHE A 595 -36.12 4.24 15.38
C PHE A 595 -36.95 5.12 14.45
N ALA A 596 -38.09 4.58 14.05
CA ALA A 596 -39.12 5.27 13.30
C ALA A 596 -40.45 5.21 14.04
N ALA A 597 -41.36 6.09 13.71
CA ALA A 597 -42.69 6.10 14.28
C ALA A 597 -43.72 6.53 13.25
N ASP A 598 -44.90 5.93 13.33
CA ASP A 598 -46.09 6.42 12.66
C ASP A 598 -47.03 7.09 13.69
N ALA A 599 -48.29 7.33 13.32
CA ALA A 599 -49.27 7.94 14.22
C ALA A 599 -49.56 7.13 15.50
N ARG A 600 -49.27 5.82 15.53
CA ARG A 600 -49.70 4.89 16.59
C ARG A 600 -48.58 4.05 17.18
N HIS A 601 -47.55 3.72 16.41
CA HIS A 601 -46.55 2.74 16.77
C HIS A 601 -45.13 3.27 16.59
N VAL A 602 -44.20 2.67 17.32
CA VAL A 602 -42.76 2.85 17.14
C VAL A 602 -42.20 1.58 16.50
N TYR A 603 -41.20 1.78 15.66
CA TYR A 603 -40.49 0.77 14.91
C TYR A 603 -38.99 0.94 15.08
N ALA A 604 -38.23 -0.14 14.89
CA ALA A 604 -36.78 -0.10 14.80
C ALA A 604 -36.33 -0.69 13.46
N LEU A 605 -35.34 -0.06 12.85
CA LEU A 605 -34.62 -0.58 11.70
C LEU A 605 -33.54 -1.53 12.20
N THR A 606 -33.57 -2.75 11.69
CA THR A 606 -32.62 -3.83 12.00
C THR A 606 -31.92 -4.29 10.72
N ASP A 607 -30.93 -5.17 10.83
CA ASP A 607 -30.25 -5.80 9.69
C ASP A 607 -31.20 -6.55 8.75
N SER A 608 -32.40 -6.91 9.22
CA SER A 608 -33.40 -7.65 8.45
C SER A 608 -34.48 -6.76 7.80
N GLY A 609 -34.56 -5.49 8.22
CA GLY A 609 -35.58 -4.52 7.85
C GLY A 609 -36.24 -3.87 9.07
N LEU A 610 -37.38 -3.22 8.84
CA LEU A 610 -38.17 -2.55 9.87
C LEU A 610 -38.92 -3.58 10.73
N VAL A 611 -38.89 -3.43 12.06
CA VAL A 611 -39.63 -4.25 13.02
C VAL A 611 -40.45 -3.38 13.95
N ALA A 612 -41.64 -3.83 14.36
CA ALA A 612 -42.48 -3.12 15.32
C ALA A 612 -41.94 -3.27 16.75
N CYS A 613 -42.05 -2.20 17.54
CA CYS A 613 -41.61 -2.13 18.94
C CYS A 613 -42.83 -1.84 19.83
N PRO A 614 -43.72 -2.81 20.07
CA PRO A 614 -44.94 -2.61 20.86
C PRO A 614 -44.65 -2.16 22.31
N GLU A 615 -43.46 -2.44 22.83
CA GLU A 615 -42.99 -2.02 24.15
C GLU A 615 -42.61 -0.53 24.25
N VAL A 616 -42.45 0.17 23.12
CA VAL A 616 -42.09 1.60 23.12
C VAL A 616 -43.35 2.44 22.93
N ASP A 617 -43.78 3.11 24.00
CA ASP A 617 -44.95 4.00 23.96
C ASP A 617 -44.71 5.20 23.05
N ARG A 618 -45.44 5.24 21.94
CA ARG A 618 -45.38 6.30 20.93
C ARG A 618 -45.61 7.71 21.50
N THR A 619 -46.41 7.84 22.55
CA THR A 619 -46.76 9.15 23.14
C THR A 619 -45.71 9.67 24.12
N ARG A 620 -44.80 8.81 24.57
CA ARG A 620 -43.79 9.10 25.62
C ARG A 620 -42.35 8.90 25.17
N VAL A 621 -42.13 8.56 23.89
CA VAL A 621 -40.80 8.28 23.35
C VAL A 621 -40.01 9.57 23.13
N HIS A 622 -38.77 9.58 23.63
CA HIS A 622 -37.81 10.67 23.45
C HIS A 622 -36.54 10.14 22.77
N MET A 623 -35.93 10.96 21.91
CA MET A 623 -34.69 10.60 21.22
C MET A 623 -33.51 10.61 22.19
N LEU A 624 -32.66 9.60 22.11
CA LEU A 624 -31.39 9.53 22.84
C LEU A 624 -30.23 9.36 21.85
N GLY A 625 -29.79 10.47 21.27
CA GLY A 625 -28.80 10.49 20.20
C GLY A 625 -29.28 9.81 18.92
N HIS A 626 -28.35 9.41 18.05
CA HIS A 626 -28.69 8.87 16.73
C HIS A 626 -29.19 7.42 16.72
N TYR A 627 -28.93 6.64 17.78
CA TYR A 627 -29.07 5.17 17.76
C TYR A 627 -29.95 4.59 18.88
N ALA A 628 -30.50 5.42 19.76
CA ALA A 628 -31.33 4.99 20.87
C ALA A 628 -32.52 5.93 21.10
N VAL A 629 -33.55 5.41 21.74
CA VAL A 629 -34.69 6.17 22.27
C VAL A 629 -34.91 5.80 23.72
N HIS A 630 -35.66 6.60 24.47
CA HIS A 630 -36.05 6.23 25.83
C HIS A 630 -37.52 6.58 26.13
N VAL A 631 -38.11 5.85 27.06
CA VAL A 631 -39.45 6.09 27.63
C VAL A 631 -39.29 6.06 29.15
N GLY A 632 -39.40 7.22 29.79
CA GLY A 632 -38.99 7.35 31.20
C GLY A 632 -37.53 6.93 31.38
N ASP A 633 -37.27 6.08 32.37
CA ASP A 633 -35.93 5.61 32.74
C ASP A 633 -35.49 4.35 31.98
N VAL A 634 -36.22 3.96 30.92
CA VAL A 634 -35.89 2.80 30.09
C VAL A 634 -35.39 3.27 28.73
N LYS A 635 -34.14 2.93 28.42
CA LYS A 635 -33.48 3.13 27.14
C LYS A 635 -33.69 1.92 26.23
N PHE A 636 -34.00 2.16 24.97
CA PHE A 636 -34.13 1.17 23.90
C PHE A 636 -33.04 1.42 22.85
N GLN A 637 -32.32 0.35 22.46
CA GLN A 637 -31.31 0.39 21.39
C GLN A 637 -31.29 -0.94 20.64
N VAL A 638 -30.86 -0.93 19.38
CA VAL A 638 -30.69 -2.17 18.60
C VAL A 638 -29.29 -2.74 18.84
N VAL A 639 -29.24 -3.98 19.33
CA VAL A 639 -28.00 -4.74 19.58
C VAL A 639 -28.13 -6.08 18.88
N SER A 640 -27.17 -6.43 18.01
CA SER A 640 -27.18 -7.68 17.24
C SER A 640 -28.49 -7.92 16.48
N GLY A 641 -29.02 -6.87 15.85
CA GLY A 641 -30.25 -6.91 15.05
C GLY A 641 -31.56 -7.01 15.86
N ARG A 642 -31.54 -6.86 17.18
CA ARG A 642 -32.74 -6.88 18.04
C ARG A 642 -32.82 -5.65 18.92
N VAL A 643 -34.03 -5.18 19.16
CA VAL A 643 -34.29 -4.12 20.15
C VAL A 643 -34.08 -4.71 21.55
N GLN A 644 -33.27 -4.04 22.35
CA GLN A 644 -32.96 -4.41 23.73
C GLN A 644 -33.19 -3.21 24.64
N GLN A 645 -33.59 -3.50 25.88
CA GLN A 645 -33.89 -2.54 26.93
C GLN A 645 -32.73 -2.43 27.91
N PHE A 646 -32.43 -1.21 28.33
CA PHE A 646 -31.39 -0.88 29.29
C PHE A 646 -31.93 0.17 30.27
N PRO A 647 -31.47 0.19 31.53
CA PRO A 647 -31.68 1.35 32.39
C PRO A 647 -31.02 2.58 31.77
N LEU A 648 -31.68 3.73 31.86
CA LEU A 648 -31.10 5.03 31.52
C LEU A 648 -30.15 5.42 32.66
N GLU A 649 -28.84 5.18 32.50
CA GLU A 649 -27.85 5.57 33.51
C GLU A 649 -27.90 7.10 33.76
N GLU A 650 -27.91 7.51 35.04
CA GLU A 650 -27.74 8.91 35.43
C GLU A 650 -26.42 9.41 34.83
N GLN A 651 -26.47 10.42 33.97
CA GLN A 651 -25.27 11.11 33.50
C GLN A 651 -24.60 11.76 34.72
N VAL A 652 -23.51 11.15 35.22
CA VAL A 652 -22.60 11.76 36.20
C VAL A 652 -21.57 12.61 35.48
#